data_AF-A0A0D2IFJ1-F1
#
_entry.id   AF-A0A0D2IFJ1-F1
#
_cell.length_a   1.000
_cell.length_b   1.000
_cell.length_c   1.000
_cell.angle_alpha   90.00
_cell.angle_beta   90.00
_cell.angle_gamma   90.00
#
_symmetry.space_group_name_H-M   'P 1'
#
loop_
_entity.id
_entity.type
_entity.pdbx_description
1 polymer ?
#
loop_
_entity_poly.entity_id
_entity_poly.type
_entity_poly.pdbx_seq_one_letter_code
_entity_poly.pdbx_strand_id
1 'polypeptide(L)'
;MVESRFCFSDNNFIGCSSKSASLSGITDTRLGSTSREETRKGLSYVVGTWSAITVTTISHCIPGSLSVCERGFSRGPRDLERLPNAGSHPTRKVPDTPTQLKELSPPSIDIYPGPGTFVDNEAPNIPKDPRRVFELLARATPGFTQDRRLWDSVSFEGSAEPIAPGPLKAPVLAAALHAMCGVVAKELLEQRDGCRSDHHSTINTDHAALWLGTTAITKRNGITVPQLSKSVKLGEIFPKDLEKDTFKTPTRLRTTACYPTKKEGVWFQLHGSLNADPVLRAIGLDPATPCESREEAYKIIGEEVRKFEPEQLEMIHVYKGLCGSMCHTPEAWRQTQMHKELSKHPLVNYTHVPYMVPTPAVPFFPAPSRDKRPLAGIKVVELVRIIAGPVIGNTLASLGADVIRVNCSRLPDFNSLQLTLNAGVRTADLDLSKAEDLSKLKELIQEADVFIQGYRPGVFKRKGLGLHEVLDMASKRGKGIVYVEENCYGPDGPFHDRPGWQQIADAACGCSYVTGKYLGHTDGRCVLPALPVPDMLTGLIGAIGTMMAIRDRARHGGSYHVFASLMAAAAVLLEPEVGLYPPEVTQKCDERFRWGAVDPSLFVLELLAVVVEAWQRVLPEYFGSDATWTTKLNGEWGHFELLKPVLQFEDQEVSPRWLTAPEPNCRHESHEISFRQTAAPITTIMNAH
;
A
#
# COMPACT_ATOMS: atom_id res chain seq x y z
N MET A 1 -0.87 -18.91 32.75
CA MET A 1 -1.80 -18.93 33.90
C MET A 1 -1.16 -18.21 35.08
N VAL A 2 -1.57 -16.96 35.33
CA VAL A 2 -1.93 -16.41 36.64
C VAL A 2 -2.95 -15.31 36.31
N GLU A 3 -4.18 -15.43 36.81
CA GLU A 3 -5.19 -14.37 36.67
C GLU A 3 -4.96 -13.29 37.73
N SER A 4 -5.23 -12.03 37.39
CA SER A 4 -5.48 -10.97 38.39
C SER A 4 -6.79 -10.26 38.04
N ARG A 5 -7.87 -10.70 38.68
CA ARG A 5 -9.20 -10.06 38.60
C ARG A 5 -9.21 -8.80 39.46
N PHE A 6 -9.99 -7.79 39.06
CA PHE A 6 -10.69 -6.91 40.00
C PHE A 6 -12.12 -6.69 39.53
N CYS A 7 -13.04 -6.56 40.50
CA CYS A 7 -14.45 -6.86 40.33
C CYS A 7 -15.30 -5.71 39.77
N PHE A 8 -16.39 -6.09 39.11
CA PHE A 8 -17.62 -5.28 39.02
C PHE A 8 -18.40 -5.34 40.34
N SER A 9 -19.31 -4.39 40.53
CA SER A 9 -20.40 -4.46 41.51
C SER A 9 -21.75 -4.53 40.79
N ASP A 10 -22.38 -5.70 40.84
CA ASP A 10 -23.79 -6.00 41.17
C ASP A 10 -24.84 -4.88 41.01
N ASN A 11 -26.03 -5.09 40.43
CA ASN A 11 -26.90 -6.28 40.34
C ASN A 11 -27.73 -6.22 39.00
N ASN A 12 -28.63 -7.15 38.59
CA ASN A 12 -29.31 -8.26 39.27
C ASN A 12 -29.70 -9.42 38.31
N PHE A 13 -30.22 -10.50 38.90
CA PHE A 13 -30.94 -11.67 38.38
C PHE A 13 -32.41 -11.34 37.94
N ILE A 14 -33.23 -12.13 37.21
CA ILE A 14 -33.39 -13.51 36.66
C ILE A 14 -34.06 -13.33 35.26
N GLY A 15 -33.82 -14.04 34.15
CA GLY A 15 -34.05 -15.46 33.83
C GLY A 15 -34.95 -15.64 32.59
N CYS A 16 -34.83 -16.74 31.84
CA CYS A 16 -35.52 -16.95 30.55
C CYS A 16 -37.02 -17.32 30.64
N SER A 17 -37.85 -16.87 29.69
CA SER A 17 -38.58 -17.78 28.75
C SER A 17 -39.52 -17.06 27.75
N SER A 18 -39.44 -17.48 26.48
CA SER A 18 -40.51 -17.69 25.47
C SER A 18 -41.78 -16.83 25.34
N LYS A 19 -42.14 -16.60 24.05
CA LYS A 19 -43.48 -16.51 23.42
C LYS A 19 -44.25 -15.15 23.38
N SER A 20 -44.35 -14.68 22.12
CA SER A 20 -45.56 -14.28 21.38
C SER A 20 -46.35 -12.99 21.69
N ALA A 21 -46.65 -12.31 20.57
CA ALA A 21 -47.92 -11.63 20.26
C ALA A 21 -48.19 -10.18 20.76
N SER A 22 -47.93 -9.25 19.84
CA SER A 22 -48.92 -8.30 19.27
C SER A 22 -49.47 -7.10 20.08
N LEU A 23 -49.82 -6.08 19.28
CA LEU A 23 -50.79 -5.00 19.52
C LEU A 23 -50.34 -3.69 20.23
N SER A 24 -50.02 -2.73 19.38
CA SER A 24 -50.65 -1.39 19.28
C SER A 24 -50.65 -0.40 20.45
N GLY A 25 -50.13 0.81 20.17
CA GLY A 25 -50.87 2.05 20.40
C GLY A 25 -50.09 3.22 21.02
N ILE A 26 -50.11 4.38 20.34
CA ILE A 26 -50.76 5.63 20.79
C ILE A 26 -50.40 6.07 22.24
N THR A 27 -49.82 7.24 22.57
CA THR A 27 -49.64 8.56 21.91
C THR A 27 -48.62 9.37 22.76
N ASP A 28 -47.66 10.10 22.20
CA ASP A 28 -47.66 11.56 21.89
C ASP A 28 -47.29 12.50 23.07
N THR A 29 -46.78 13.70 22.71
CA THR A 29 -46.49 14.89 23.53
C THR A 29 -45.31 14.86 24.52
N ARG A 30 -44.63 15.98 24.84
CA ARG A 30 -44.15 17.16 24.05
C ARG A 30 -43.35 18.07 25.01
N LEU A 31 -42.40 18.85 24.47
CA LEU A 31 -41.87 20.14 25.01
C LEU A 31 -41.09 20.13 26.35
N GLY A 32 -40.15 21.08 26.49
CA GLY A 32 -39.55 21.40 27.80
C GLY A 32 -38.09 21.88 27.79
N SER A 33 -37.79 22.98 27.11
CA SER A 33 -36.48 23.66 27.22
C SER A 33 -36.32 24.39 28.56
N THR A 34 -35.10 24.47 29.12
CA THR A 34 -34.38 25.74 29.40
C THR A 34 -33.00 25.53 30.07
N SER A 35 -32.26 26.63 30.18
CA SER A 35 -30.81 26.76 30.39
C SER A 35 -30.36 26.98 31.85
N ARG A 36 -29.03 27.16 32.02
CA ARG A 36 -28.24 27.72 33.16
C ARG A 36 -27.54 26.70 34.08
N GLU A 37 -26.39 26.99 34.70
CA GLU A 37 -25.32 28.01 34.52
C GLU A 37 -24.11 27.56 35.39
N GLU A 38 -22.99 28.28 35.37
CA GLU A 38 -21.69 27.85 35.90
C GLU A 38 -21.63 27.56 37.42
N THR A 39 -20.67 26.72 37.85
CA THR A 39 -19.86 27.05 39.05
C THR A 39 -18.50 26.34 39.08
N ARG A 40 -17.41 27.11 39.07
CA ARG A 40 -16.06 26.66 39.45
C ARG A 40 -15.88 26.71 40.96
N LYS A 41 -15.35 25.64 41.58
CA LYS A 41 -14.46 25.73 42.75
C LYS A 41 -13.39 24.63 42.65
N GLY A 42 -12.13 25.03 42.80
CA GLY A 42 -11.02 24.09 42.96
C GLY A 42 -10.69 23.87 44.43
N LEU A 43 -9.93 22.81 44.72
CA LEU A 43 -9.23 22.67 46.00
C LEU A 43 -7.91 21.91 45.81
N SER A 44 -6.94 22.30 46.63
CA SER A 44 -5.52 21.95 46.54
C SER A 44 -5.22 20.51 46.96
N TYR A 45 -4.16 19.91 46.41
CA TYR A 45 -3.52 18.72 46.96
C TYR A 45 -2.15 19.05 47.54
N VAL A 46 -1.88 18.51 48.73
CA VAL A 46 -0.58 18.59 49.43
C VAL A 46 0.12 17.23 49.35
N VAL A 47 1.45 17.29 49.39
CA VAL A 47 2.44 16.21 49.19
C VAL A 47 2.28 15.04 50.16
N GLY A 48 2.53 13.82 49.67
CA GLY A 48 2.88 12.63 50.46
C GLY A 48 4.01 11.84 49.79
N THR A 49 5.11 11.62 50.49
CA THR A 49 6.31 10.87 50.05
C THR A 49 6.34 9.43 50.62
N TRP A 50 7.47 8.73 50.44
CA TRP A 50 7.83 7.36 50.92
C TRP A 50 7.40 6.20 50.01
N SER A 51 8.15 5.09 49.88
CA SER A 51 9.60 4.82 50.02
C SER A 51 9.91 3.42 49.41
N ALA A 52 11.20 3.11 49.16
CA ALA A 52 11.63 1.89 48.47
C ALA A 52 11.63 0.60 49.33
N ILE A 53 11.56 -0.57 48.67
CA ILE A 53 11.97 -1.89 49.19
C ILE A 53 12.76 -2.65 48.09
N THR A 54 13.77 -3.42 48.50
CA THR A 54 14.75 -4.12 47.64
C THR A 54 14.85 -5.61 48.00
N VAL A 55 14.83 -6.52 47.02
CA VAL A 55 15.34 -7.93 47.05
C VAL A 55 15.67 -8.30 45.59
N THR A 56 16.89 -8.60 45.11
CA THR A 56 17.97 -9.57 45.45
C THR A 56 17.88 -10.92 44.69
N THR A 57 18.64 -10.98 43.58
CA THR A 57 19.49 -12.07 43.02
C THR A 57 19.03 -13.54 42.97
N ILE A 58 19.14 -14.16 41.78
CA ILE A 58 19.63 -15.53 41.59
C ILE A 58 20.66 -15.55 40.45
N SER A 59 21.81 -16.21 40.66
CA SER A 59 22.87 -16.44 39.66
C SER A 59 22.93 -17.92 39.28
N HIS A 60 23.42 -18.24 38.07
CA HIS A 60 24.05 -19.53 37.73
C HIS A 60 25.17 -19.28 36.69
N CYS A 61 26.31 -19.95 36.87
CA CYS A 61 27.44 -20.07 35.92
C CYS A 61 27.45 -21.52 35.36
N ILE A 62 28.34 -22.06 34.50
CA ILE A 62 29.76 -21.81 34.09
C ILE A 62 29.94 -22.38 32.63
N PRO A 63 31.13 -22.86 32.17
CA PRO A 63 32.19 -22.25 31.29
C PRO A 63 32.02 -22.52 29.76
N GLY A 64 32.88 -22.10 28.81
CA GLY A 64 34.11 -21.27 28.79
C GLY A 64 35.28 -21.88 27.96
N SER A 65 35.94 -21.10 27.08
CA SER A 65 37.27 -21.40 26.48
C SER A 65 37.92 -20.17 25.78
N LEU A 66 39.26 -20.10 25.70
CA LEU A 66 40.08 -18.94 25.27
C LEU A 66 40.96 -19.20 24.02
N SER A 67 41.26 -18.13 23.25
CA SER A 67 42.59 -17.73 22.70
C SER A 67 42.40 -16.59 21.67
N VAL A 68 42.85 -15.34 21.83
CA VAL A 68 44.23 -14.77 21.88
C VAL A 68 45.08 -15.06 20.63
N CYS A 69 45.37 -14.02 19.84
CA CYS A 69 46.65 -13.85 19.14
C CYS A 69 46.93 -12.36 18.81
N GLU A 70 48.18 -11.93 18.93
CA GLU A 70 48.65 -10.54 18.78
C GLU A 70 49.84 -10.45 17.79
N ARG A 71 50.19 -9.21 17.39
CA ARG A 71 51.33 -8.75 16.54
C ARG A 71 51.06 -8.85 15.02
N GLY A 72 51.38 -7.86 14.18
CA GLY A 72 51.94 -6.51 14.37
C GLY A 72 53.02 -6.19 13.31
N PHE A 73 53.17 -4.93 12.84
CA PHE A 73 54.42 -4.31 12.32
C PHE A 73 54.21 -2.82 11.95
N SER A 74 55.28 -2.11 11.58
CA SER A 74 55.43 -0.65 11.81
C SER A 74 56.25 0.10 10.74
N ARG A 75 56.07 1.44 10.64
CA ARG A 75 56.91 2.45 9.91
C ARG A 75 56.81 2.35 8.37
N GLY A 76 57.01 3.41 7.56
CA GLY A 76 57.45 4.80 7.79
C GLY A 76 57.39 5.63 6.48
N PRO A 77 57.81 6.92 6.46
CA PRO A 77 57.29 7.95 5.52
C PRO A 77 58.20 8.31 4.33
N ARG A 78 57.73 9.21 3.44
CA ARG A 78 58.59 10.17 2.70
C ARG A 78 57.84 11.38 2.08
N ASP A 79 58.46 12.55 2.18
CA ASP A 79 58.02 13.86 1.68
C ASP A 79 58.44 14.17 0.22
N LEU A 80 57.89 15.26 -0.35
CA LEU A 80 58.46 16.20 -1.37
C LEU A 80 57.33 17.18 -1.82
N GLU A 81 57.18 18.38 -1.25
CA GLU A 81 57.88 19.68 -1.50
C GLU A 81 57.51 20.49 -2.78
N ARG A 82 56.95 21.70 -2.54
CA ARG A 82 57.07 23.01 -3.30
C ARG A 82 56.45 23.10 -4.72
N LEU A 83 55.47 23.99 -5.02
CA LEU A 83 55.44 25.49 -5.09
C LEU A 83 56.33 26.09 -6.23
N PRO A 84 56.06 27.27 -6.86
CA PRO A 84 55.21 28.41 -6.40
C PRO A 84 54.44 29.28 -7.47
N ASN A 85 53.63 30.27 -6.99
CA ASN A 85 53.45 31.68 -7.49
C ASN A 85 52.99 32.04 -8.93
N ALA A 86 52.37 33.21 -9.25
CA ALA A 86 51.79 34.33 -8.46
C ALA A 86 50.93 35.30 -9.34
N GLY A 87 50.15 36.20 -8.67
CA GLY A 87 49.69 37.51 -9.17
C GLY A 87 48.20 37.63 -9.58
N SER A 88 47.44 38.73 -9.41
CA SER A 88 47.40 39.86 -8.45
C SER A 88 46.37 40.93 -8.93
N HIS A 89 45.15 40.94 -8.35
CA HIS A 89 44.23 42.10 -8.18
C HIS A 89 43.69 42.91 -9.42
N PRO A 90 42.68 43.81 -9.27
CA PRO A 90 41.33 43.58 -8.72
C PRO A 90 40.18 44.34 -9.46
N THR A 91 38.91 43.88 -9.43
CA THR A 91 37.73 44.79 -9.46
C THR A 91 36.35 44.18 -9.08
N ARG A 92 35.73 44.80 -8.07
CA ARG A 92 34.28 45.01 -7.81
C ARG A 92 33.21 43.91 -8.04
N LYS A 93 32.70 43.42 -6.89
CA LYS A 93 31.52 42.57 -6.61
C LYS A 93 30.24 42.77 -7.46
N VAL A 94 29.62 41.64 -7.78
CA VAL A 94 28.15 41.38 -7.80
C VAL A 94 27.92 40.14 -6.90
N PRO A 95 26.85 40.06 -6.07
CA PRO A 95 26.66 38.93 -5.17
C PRO A 95 25.98 37.74 -5.87
N ASP A 96 26.75 36.95 -6.60
CA ASP A 96 26.37 35.57 -6.91
C ASP A 96 26.70 34.67 -5.71
N THR A 97 25.68 34.12 -5.06
CA THR A 97 25.81 32.90 -4.25
C THR A 97 25.20 31.72 -4.99
N PRO A 98 25.97 31.03 -5.85
CA PRO A 98 25.68 29.65 -6.15
C PRO A 98 26.04 28.84 -4.90
N THR A 99 25.03 28.31 -4.20
CA THR A 99 25.29 27.26 -3.21
C THR A 99 25.98 26.12 -3.95
N GLN A 100 27.26 25.89 -3.67
CA GLN A 100 28.06 24.91 -4.41
C GLN A 100 27.45 23.52 -4.22
N LEU A 101 26.70 23.09 -5.23
CA LEU A 101 26.31 21.71 -5.42
C LEU A 101 27.61 20.91 -5.55
N LYS A 102 27.93 20.11 -4.53
CA LYS A 102 28.84 18.98 -4.74
C LYS A 102 28.17 18.08 -5.76
N GLU A 103 28.81 17.92 -6.92
CA GLU A 103 28.57 16.75 -7.76
C GLU A 103 28.73 15.52 -6.87
N LEU A 104 27.64 14.77 -6.70
CA LEU A 104 27.67 13.52 -5.95
C LEU A 104 28.55 12.55 -6.74
N SER A 105 29.73 12.23 -6.18
CA SER A 105 30.60 11.21 -6.76
C SER A 105 29.85 9.86 -6.78
N PRO A 106 30.01 9.04 -7.83
CA PRO A 106 29.33 7.75 -7.90
C PRO A 106 29.72 6.88 -6.70
N PRO A 107 28.79 6.07 -6.15
CA PRO A 107 29.04 5.28 -4.96
C PRO A 107 30.16 4.25 -5.22
N SER A 108 31.18 4.25 -4.37
CA SER A 108 32.20 3.20 -4.40
C SER A 108 31.59 1.86 -3.97
N ILE A 109 32.14 0.77 -4.51
CA ILE A 109 31.76 -0.62 -4.20
C ILE A 109 31.77 -0.91 -2.69
N ASP A 110 32.54 -0.17 -1.89
CA ASP A 110 32.60 -0.33 -0.42
C ASP A 110 31.41 0.27 0.36
N ILE A 111 30.53 1.05 -0.28
CA ILE A 111 29.38 1.73 0.39
C ILE A 111 28.11 0.87 0.38
N TYR A 112 28.02 -0.04 -0.59
CA TYR A 112 26.83 -0.84 -0.88
C TYR A 112 27.23 -2.30 -1.12
N PRO A 113 26.58 -3.27 -0.44
CA PRO A 113 25.26 -3.15 0.15
C PRO A 113 25.32 -3.15 1.70
N GLY A 114 24.38 -2.47 2.36
CA GLY A 114 24.38 -2.30 3.82
C GLY A 114 24.03 -3.55 4.66
N PRO A 115 23.88 -3.43 5.99
CA PRO A 115 23.63 -4.59 6.86
C PRO A 115 22.34 -5.34 6.49
N GLY A 116 22.51 -6.59 6.04
CA GLY A 116 21.42 -7.49 5.68
C GLY A 116 20.83 -7.33 4.27
N THR A 117 21.48 -6.59 3.38
CA THR A 117 21.10 -6.55 1.96
C THR A 117 21.86 -7.58 1.13
N PHE A 118 21.27 -7.96 -0.01
CA PHE A 118 21.84 -8.94 -0.94
C PHE A 118 21.79 -8.36 -2.35
N VAL A 119 22.90 -8.43 -3.08
CA VAL A 119 23.06 -7.88 -4.44
C VAL A 119 23.40 -9.03 -5.36
N ASP A 120 22.87 -9.00 -6.59
CA ASP A 120 23.26 -9.98 -7.59
C ASP A 120 24.77 -9.90 -7.88
N ASN A 121 25.44 -11.04 -8.03
CA ASN A 121 26.87 -11.07 -8.37
C ASN A 121 27.17 -10.64 -9.82
N GLU A 122 26.16 -10.63 -10.68
CA GLU A 122 26.24 -10.27 -12.10
C GLU A 122 25.05 -9.37 -12.45
N ALA A 123 25.25 -8.41 -13.36
CA ALA A 123 24.17 -7.57 -13.87
C ALA A 123 23.04 -8.42 -14.49
N PRO A 124 21.83 -8.44 -13.92
CA PRO A 124 20.76 -9.30 -14.43
C PRO A 124 20.33 -8.86 -15.83
N ASN A 125 20.07 -9.83 -16.71
CA ASN A 125 19.36 -9.57 -17.96
C ASN A 125 17.91 -9.24 -17.61
N ILE A 126 17.56 -7.95 -17.53
CA ILE A 126 16.28 -7.49 -16.97
C ILE A 126 15.04 -8.08 -17.67
N PRO A 127 14.99 -8.28 -19.00
CA PRO A 127 13.89 -9.01 -19.63
C PRO A 127 13.76 -10.49 -19.23
N LYS A 128 14.79 -11.09 -18.61
CA LYS A 128 14.81 -12.50 -18.15
C LYS A 128 14.68 -12.65 -16.63
N ASP A 129 15.12 -11.69 -15.83
CA ASP A 129 15.04 -11.75 -14.36
C ASP A 129 13.61 -11.94 -13.81
N PRO A 130 12.55 -11.33 -14.39
CA PRO A 130 11.16 -11.59 -14.02
C PRO A 130 10.75 -13.06 -14.11
N ARG A 131 11.31 -13.87 -15.03
CA ARG A 131 11.04 -15.32 -15.08
C ARG A 131 11.59 -16.02 -13.83
N ARG A 132 12.79 -15.65 -13.38
CA ARG A 132 13.42 -16.21 -12.16
C ARG A 132 12.60 -15.85 -10.92
N VAL A 133 12.23 -14.58 -10.77
CA VAL A 133 11.42 -14.10 -9.63
C VAL A 133 10.00 -14.68 -9.68
N PHE A 134 9.37 -14.76 -10.85
CA PHE A 134 8.08 -15.42 -11.04
C PHE A 134 8.12 -16.89 -10.59
N GLU A 135 9.10 -17.68 -11.03
CA GLU A 135 9.20 -19.08 -10.62
C GLU A 135 9.43 -19.23 -9.12
N LEU A 136 10.16 -18.30 -8.50
CA LEU A 136 10.41 -18.32 -7.07
C LEU A 136 9.12 -18.09 -6.27
N LEU A 137 8.37 -17.04 -6.61
CA LEU A 137 7.08 -16.73 -5.99
C LEU A 137 6.03 -17.81 -6.26
N ALA A 138 5.99 -18.36 -7.48
CA ALA A 138 5.07 -19.43 -7.87
C ALA A 138 5.32 -20.74 -7.12
N ARG A 139 6.58 -21.08 -6.79
CA ARG A 139 6.92 -22.23 -5.93
C ARG A 139 6.63 -21.97 -4.45
N ALA A 140 6.88 -20.74 -3.98
CA ALA A 140 6.69 -20.36 -2.58
C ALA A 140 5.21 -20.14 -2.19
N THR A 141 4.33 -19.91 -3.16
CA THR A 141 2.91 -19.63 -2.92
C THR A 141 2.09 -20.91 -2.78
N PRO A 142 1.51 -21.21 -1.60
CA PRO A 142 0.64 -22.36 -1.43
C PRO A 142 -0.56 -22.30 -2.38
N GLY A 143 -0.97 -23.43 -2.94
CA GLY A 143 -2.12 -23.50 -3.86
C GLY A 143 -1.91 -22.84 -5.24
N PHE A 144 -0.76 -22.21 -5.51
CA PHE A 144 -0.43 -21.77 -6.86
C PHE A 144 -0.12 -22.98 -7.75
N THR A 145 -0.65 -22.98 -8.98
CA THR A 145 -0.47 -24.12 -9.89
C THR A 145 1.00 -24.36 -10.22
N GLN A 146 1.41 -25.62 -10.22
CA GLN A 146 2.76 -26.04 -10.62
C GLN A 146 2.77 -26.62 -12.05
N ASP A 147 1.68 -26.47 -12.83
CA ASP A 147 1.63 -26.86 -14.24
C ASP A 147 2.56 -25.97 -15.08
N ARG A 148 3.67 -26.56 -15.52
CA ARG A 148 4.69 -25.88 -16.33
C ARG A 148 4.14 -25.31 -17.64
N ARG A 149 3.16 -25.97 -18.25
CA ARG A 149 2.49 -25.46 -19.47
C ARG A 149 1.87 -24.08 -19.25
N LEU A 150 1.31 -23.80 -18.07
CA LEU A 150 0.76 -22.49 -17.75
C LEU A 150 1.86 -21.45 -17.55
N TRP A 151 2.97 -21.84 -16.90
CA TRP A 151 4.13 -20.98 -16.64
C TRP A 151 4.86 -20.59 -17.94
N ASP A 152 5.02 -21.57 -18.84
CA ASP A 152 5.65 -21.40 -20.14
C ASP A 152 4.78 -20.54 -21.09
N SER A 153 3.45 -20.50 -20.87
CA SER A 153 2.52 -19.58 -21.56
C SER A 153 2.55 -18.12 -21.08
N VAL A 154 3.61 -17.73 -20.36
CA VAL A 154 3.96 -16.35 -20.08
C VAL A 154 5.35 -16.07 -20.62
N SER A 155 5.51 -15.02 -21.44
CA SER A 155 6.80 -14.46 -21.84
C SER A 155 7.05 -13.10 -21.21
N PHE A 156 8.33 -12.74 -21.11
CA PHE A 156 8.78 -11.46 -20.57
C PHE A 156 9.60 -10.69 -21.62
N GLU A 157 9.44 -9.37 -21.62
CA GLU A 157 10.15 -8.43 -22.49
C GLU A 157 10.42 -7.11 -21.75
N GLY A 158 11.06 -6.15 -22.43
CA GLY A 158 11.37 -4.82 -21.90
C GLY A 158 12.79 -4.37 -22.27
N SER A 159 13.21 -3.22 -21.72
CA SER A 159 14.57 -2.71 -21.85
C SER A 159 15.58 -3.61 -21.13
N ALA A 160 16.82 -3.65 -21.64
CA ALA A 160 17.93 -4.37 -21.00
C ALA A 160 18.45 -3.67 -19.72
N GLU A 161 18.15 -2.39 -19.57
CA GLU A 161 18.50 -1.54 -18.42
C GLU A 161 17.22 -1.12 -17.69
N PRO A 162 17.25 -0.92 -16.36
CA PRO A 162 16.05 -0.55 -15.63
C PRO A 162 15.62 0.86 -16.00
N ILE A 163 14.32 1.13 -15.89
CA ILE A 163 13.76 2.47 -16.06
C ILE A 163 13.21 3.06 -14.76
N ALA A 164 13.47 2.45 -13.61
CA ALA A 164 13.10 2.99 -12.29
C ALA A 164 14.38 3.34 -11.50
N PRO A 165 14.37 4.40 -10.67
CA PRO A 165 15.53 4.80 -9.89
C PRO A 165 15.84 3.82 -8.75
N GLY A 166 17.12 3.69 -8.42
CA GLY A 166 17.58 2.96 -7.24
C GLY A 166 17.71 1.44 -7.40
N PRO A 167 18.17 0.77 -6.33
CA PRO A 167 18.60 -0.63 -6.37
C PRO A 167 17.48 -1.65 -6.23
N LEU A 168 16.28 -1.22 -5.80
CA LEU A 168 15.15 -2.10 -5.56
C LEU A 168 14.60 -2.62 -6.89
N LYS A 169 14.49 -3.95 -7.05
CA LYS A 169 13.98 -4.62 -8.25
C LYS A 169 12.46 -4.52 -8.42
N ALA A 170 11.87 -3.37 -8.09
CA ALA A 170 10.42 -3.16 -8.09
C ALA A 170 9.73 -3.46 -9.44
N PRO A 171 10.27 -3.06 -10.62
CA PRO A 171 9.67 -3.44 -11.91
C PRO A 171 9.70 -4.93 -12.20
N VAL A 172 10.80 -5.61 -11.83
CA VAL A 172 10.97 -7.06 -12.01
C VAL A 172 9.99 -7.84 -11.14
N LEU A 173 9.82 -7.41 -9.89
CA LEU A 173 8.85 -7.99 -8.97
C LEU A 173 7.40 -7.74 -9.42
N ALA A 174 7.08 -6.52 -9.88
CA ALA A 174 5.78 -6.20 -10.46
C ALA A 174 5.47 -7.06 -11.70
N ALA A 175 6.43 -7.22 -12.61
CA ALA A 175 6.31 -8.10 -13.77
C ALA A 175 6.08 -9.58 -13.36
N ALA A 176 6.84 -10.08 -12.38
CA ALA A 176 6.66 -11.44 -11.86
C ALA A 176 5.26 -11.67 -11.26
N LEU A 177 4.72 -10.70 -10.51
CA LEU A 177 3.36 -10.77 -9.97
C LEU A 177 2.29 -10.64 -11.06
N HIS A 178 2.49 -9.81 -12.10
CA HIS A 178 1.59 -9.76 -13.25
C HIS A 178 1.59 -11.08 -14.05
N ALA A 179 2.72 -11.79 -14.13
CA ALA A 179 2.79 -13.14 -14.68
C ALA A 179 2.00 -14.16 -13.83
N MET A 180 2.08 -14.09 -12.49
CA MET A 180 1.24 -14.90 -11.61
C MET A 180 -0.26 -14.62 -11.83
N CYS A 181 -0.64 -13.34 -11.96
CA CYS A 181 -1.99 -12.93 -12.31
C CYS A 181 -2.44 -13.51 -13.66
N GLY A 182 -1.57 -13.52 -14.67
CA GLY A 182 -1.82 -14.14 -15.98
C GLY A 182 -2.07 -15.65 -15.91
N VAL A 183 -1.28 -16.38 -15.12
CA VAL A 183 -1.47 -17.82 -14.90
C VAL A 183 -2.81 -18.13 -14.21
N VAL A 184 -3.17 -17.39 -13.16
CA VAL A 184 -4.46 -17.62 -12.47
C VAL A 184 -5.64 -17.19 -13.35
N ALA A 185 -5.51 -16.08 -14.09
CA ALA A 185 -6.49 -15.69 -15.11
C ALA A 185 -6.71 -16.79 -16.15
N LYS A 186 -5.65 -17.48 -16.57
CA LYS A 186 -5.74 -18.62 -17.48
C LYS A 186 -6.44 -19.83 -16.85
N GLU A 187 -6.13 -20.18 -15.60
CA GLU A 187 -6.87 -21.24 -14.88
C GLU A 187 -8.37 -20.94 -14.76
N LEU A 188 -8.75 -19.67 -14.57
CA LEU A 188 -10.15 -19.23 -14.50
C LEU A 188 -10.84 -19.38 -15.86
N LEU A 189 -10.17 -19.03 -16.96
CA LEU A 189 -10.67 -19.24 -18.33
C LEU A 189 -10.85 -20.74 -18.64
N GLU A 190 -9.84 -21.58 -18.34
CA GLU A 190 -9.93 -23.04 -18.54
C GLU A 190 -11.09 -23.67 -17.77
N GLN A 191 -11.34 -23.18 -16.56
CA GLN A 191 -12.44 -23.67 -15.73
C GLN A 191 -13.82 -23.16 -16.16
N ARG A 192 -13.91 -21.96 -16.73
CA ARG A 192 -15.16 -21.40 -17.29
C ARG A 192 -15.53 -22.05 -18.61
N ASP A 193 -14.57 -22.20 -19.51
CA ASP A 193 -14.80 -22.60 -20.90
C ASP A 193 -14.75 -24.14 -21.07
N GLY A 194 -14.29 -24.88 -20.04
CA GLY A 194 -14.29 -26.34 -20.01
C GLY A 194 -13.24 -27.00 -20.92
N CYS A 195 -12.38 -26.19 -21.52
CA CYS A 195 -11.30 -26.61 -22.41
C CYS A 195 -9.95 -26.06 -21.93
N ARG A 196 -8.85 -26.59 -22.47
CA ARG A 196 -7.54 -25.98 -22.26
C ARG A 196 -7.47 -24.65 -22.99
N SER A 197 -6.80 -23.69 -22.36
CA SER A 197 -6.57 -22.38 -22.91
C SER A 197 -5.22 -22.37 -23.61
N ASP A 198 -5.25 -21.99 -24.89
CA ASP A 198 -4.05 -21.76 -25.70
C ASP A 198 -3.60 -20.29 -25.64
N HIS A 199 -4.26 -19.44 -24.81
CA HIS A 199 -3.86 -18.04 -24.66
C HIS A 199 -2.46 -17.94 -24.07
N HIS A 200 -1.58 -17.28 -24.80
CA HIS A 200 -0.27 -16.85 -24.33
C HIS A 200 -0.35 -15.40 -23.83
N SER A 201 0.54 -15.01 -22.92
CA SER A 201 0.60 -13.66 -22.36
C SER A 201 2.01 -13.11 -22.35
N THR A 202 2.13 -11.80 -22.61
CA THR A 202 3.41 -11.09 -22.60
C THR A 202 3.40 -10.02 -21.53
N ILE A 203 4.39 -10.08 -20.64
CA ILE A 203 4.59 -9.10 -19.57
C ILE A 203 5.82 -8.26 -19.90
N ASN A 204 5.59 -6.98 -20.16
CA ASN A 204 6.66 -6.02 -20.41
C ASN A 204 7.13 -5.37 -19.09
N THR A 205 8.44 -5.40 -18.83
CA THR A 205 9.05 -4.94 -17.58
C THR A 205 9.10 -3.41 -17.49
N ASP A 206 9.21 -2.71 -18.62
CA ASP A 206 9.12 -1.24 -18.68
C ASP A 206 7.67 -0.82 -18.41
N HIS A 207 6.70 -1.55 -18.96
CA HIS A 207 5.28 -1.34 -18.68
C HIS A 207 4.95 -1.56 -17.19
N ALA A 208 5.54 -2.58 -16.56
CA ALA A 208 5.43 -2.81 -15.12
C ALA A 208 6.06 -1.67 -14.30
N ALA A 209 7.18 -1.09 -14.74
CA ALA A 209 7.76 0.10 -14.11
C ALA A 209 6.85 1.32 -14.20
N LEU A 210 6.30 1.61 -15.40
CA LEU A 210 5.34 2.71 -15.61
C LEU A 210 4.06 2.52 -14.80
N TRP A 211 3.59 1.27 -14.64
CA TRP A 211 2.42 0.93 -13.84
C TRP A 211 2.61 1.27 -12.37
N LEU A 212 3.80 1.07 -11.79
CA LEU A 212 4.12 1.53 -10.44
C LEU A 212 3.92 3.05 -10.28
N GLY A 213 4.11 3.84 -11.35
CA GLY A 213 3.86 5.28 -11.38
C GLY A 213 2.52 5.73 -11.98
N THR A 214 1.57 4.80 -12.22
CA THR A 214 0.36 5.04 -13.04
C THR A 214 -0.50 6.24 -12.59
N THR A 215 -0.52 6.49 -11.27
CA THR A 215 -1.31 7.57 -10.65
C THR A 215 -0.82 8.99 -10.98
N ALA A 216 0.42 9.16 -11.44
CA ALA A 216 0.96 10.45 -11.86
C ALA A 216 1.03 10.63 -13.39
N ILE A 217 1.08 9.54 -14.16
CA ILE A 217 1.17 9.62 -15.64
C ILE A 217 -0.19 9.68 -16.33
N THR A 218 -1.27 9.33 -15.63
CA THR A 218 -2.64 9.45 -16.12
C THR A 218 -2.99 10.89 -16.49
N LYS A 219 -3.64 11.07 -17.64
CA LYS A 219 -4.14 12.38 -18.10
C LYS A 219 -5.66 12.45 -18.06
N ARG A 220 -6.19 13.61 -17.66
CA ARG A 220 -7.59 14.00 -17.85
C ARG A 220 -7.65 15.22 -18.77
N ASN A 221 -8.41 15.12 -19.86
CA ASN A 221 -8.51 16.14 -20.91
C ASN A 221 -7.13 16.60 -21.43
N GLY A 222 -6.18 15.65 -21.59
CA GLY A 222 -4.81 15.91 -22.03
C GLY A 222 -3.83 16.41 -20.95
N ILE A 223 -4.29 16.68 -19.72
CA ILE A 223 -3.46 17.23 -18.63
C ILE A 223 -3.15 16.14 -17.59
N THR A 224 -1.87 15.95 -17.24
CA THR A 224 -1.46 14.94 -16.24
C THR A 224 -1.80 15.35 -14.80
N VAL A 225 -1.88 14.38 -13.90
CA VAL A 225 -2.13 14.64 -12.46
C VAL A 225 -1.15 15.66 -11.83
N PRO A 226 0.19 15.58 -12.03
CA PRO A 226 1.12 16.61 -11.56
C PRO A 226 0.93 17.99 -12.19
N GLN A 227 0.47 18.08 -13.45
CA GLN A 227 0.16 19.36 -14.09
C GLN A 227 -1.14 19.96 -13.53
N LEU A 228 -2.15 19.13 -13.24
CA LEU A 228 -3.38 19.55 -12.57
C LEU A 228 -3.09 20.10 -11.17
N SER A 229 -2.18 19.47 -10.41
CA SER A 229 -1.82 19.95 -9.06
C SER A 229 -1.04 21.27 -9.07
N LYS A 230 -0.22 21.53 -10.10
CA LYS A 230 0.50 22.80 -10.28
C LYS A 230 -0.39 23.96 -10.78
N SER A 231 -1.57 23.68 -11.36
CA SER A 231 -2.41 24.70 -12.05
C SER A 231 -3.59 25.28 -11.23
N VAL A 232 -3.62 25.06 -9.91
CA VAL A 232 -4.58 25.66 -8.94
C VAL A 232 -6.06 25.26 -9.14
N LYS A 233 -6.39 24.42 -10.13
CA LYS A 233 -7.77 24.04 -10.48
C LYS A 233 -8.25 22.65 -10.01
N LEU A 234 -7.49 21.96 -9.16
CA LEU A 234 -7.91 20.66 -8.60
C LEU A 234 -9.30 20.74 -7.96
N GLY A 235 -9.56 21.74 -7.10
CA GLY A 235 -10.86 21.91 -6.43
C GLY A 235 -12.05 22.16 -7.36
N GLU A 236 -11.82 22.67 -8.59
CA GLU A 236 -12.88 22.84 -9.60
C GLU A 236 -13.22 21.52 -10.31
N ILE A 237 -12.35 20.50 -10.22
CA ILE A 237 -12.48 19.22 -10.93
C ILE A 237 -13.18 18.17 -10.07
N PHE A 238 -13.03 18.23 -8.74
CA PHE A 238 -13.61 17.27 -7.81
C PHE A 238 -14.94 17.79 -7.25
N PRO A 239 -16.06 17.05 -7.39
CA PRO A 239 -17.35 17.48 -6.85
C PRO A 239 -17.39 17.48 -5.31
N LYS A 240 -16.44 16.82 -4.66
CA LYS A 240 -16.34 16.64 -3.20
C LYS A 240 -14.89 16.89 -2.76
N ASP A 241 -14.70 17.75 -1.75
CA ASP A 241 -13.39 17.97 -1.14
C ASP A 241 -13.08 16.89 -0.10
N LEU A 242 -12.48 15.81 -0.56
CA LEU A 242 -12.02 14.71 0.29
C LEU A 242 -10.63 14.99 0.88
N GLU A 243 -9.83 15.86 0.24
CA GLU A 243 -8.48 16.18 0.72
C GLU A 243 -8.51 17.15 1.91
N LYS A 244 -9.45 18.09 1.92
CA LYS A 244 -9.60 19.12 2.96
C LYS A 244 -8.27 19.86 3.14
N ASP A 245 -7.92 20.19 4.38
CA ASP A 245 -6.66 20.86 4.70
C ASP A 245 -5.43 19.91 4.78
N THR A 246 -5.53 18.64 4.35
CA THR A 246 -4.54 17.57 4.65
C THR A 246 -3.09 17.97 4.36
N PHE A 247 -2.81 18.54 3.17
CA PHE A 247 -1.46 18.94 2.74
C PHE A 247 -1.31 20.47 2.56
N LYS A 248 -2.24 21.26 3.11
CA LYS A 248 -2.41 22.69 2.81
C LYS A 248 -1.28 23.60 3.27
N THR A 249 -0.58 23.25 4.36
CA THR A 249 0.54 24.04 4.88
C THR A 249 1.85 23.26 4.76
N PRO A 250 3.02 23.94 4.67
CA PRO A 250 4.32 23.29 4.65
C PRO A 250 4.52 22.34 5.83
N THR A 251 4.12 22.76 7.03
CA THR A 251 4.15 21.96 8.27
C THR A 251 3.32 20.68 8.15
N ARG A 252 2.10 20.76 7.62
CA ARG A 252 1.24 19.59 7.41
C ARG A 252 1.86 18.61 6.42
N LEU A 253 2.32 19.11 5.26
CA LEU A 253 2.99 18.29 4.23
C LEU A 253 4.22 17.56 4.79
N ARG A 254 5.09 18.27 5.52
CA ARG A 254 6.33 17.71 6.08
C ARG A 254 6.13 16.80 7.29
N THR A 255 4.91 16.58 7.78
CA THR A 255 4.64 15.45 8.70
C THR A 255 4.76 14.07 8.05
N THR A 256 4.94 14.00 6.72
CA THR A 256 5.29 12.75 6.04
C THR A 256 6.68 12.87 5.39
N ALA A 257 7.71 12.61 6.19
CA ALA A 257 9.11 12.65 5.79
C ALA A 257 10.01 11.82 6.75
N CYS A 258 11.24 11.54 6.33
CA CYS A 258 12.28 10.89 7.13
C CYS A 258 13.04 11.93 7.97
N TYR A 259 13.18 11.69 9.27
CA TYR A 259 13.85 12.58 10.21
C TYR A 259 14.93 11.88 11.04
N PRO A 260 16.07 12.54 11.34
CA PRO A 260 17.05 12.03 12.29
C PRO A 260 16.49 12.10 13.72
N THR A 261 16.73 11.06 14.52
CA THR A 261 16.28 11.00 15.93
C THR A 261 17.36 11.55 16.86
N LYS A 262 17.15 11.47 18.19
CA LYS A 262 18.19 11.79 19.18
C LYS A 262 19.41 10.86 19.10
N LYS A 263 19.21 9.62 18.63
CA LYS A 263 20.24 8.59 18.50
C LYS A 263 20.89 8.70 17.12
N GLU A 264 22.20 8.96 17.13
CA GLU A 264 22.98 9.11 15.90
C GLU A 264 22.87 7.88 14.99
N GLY A 265 22.78 8.09 13.68
CA GLY A 265 22.57 7.04 12.68
C GLY A 265 21.16 6.44 12.63
N VAL A 266 20.26 6.77 13.56
CA VAL A 266 18.88 6.24 13.58
C VAL A 266 17.88 7.32 13.15
N TRP A 267 17.09 6.97 12.14
CA TRP A 267 16.07 7.82 11.54
C TRP A 267 14.66 7.29 11.84
N PHE A 268 13.67 8.17 11.75
CA PHE A 268 12.26 7.87 11.95
C PHE A 268 11.43 8.46 10.81
N GLN A 269 10.58 7.65 10.20
CA GLN A 269 9.58 8.10 9.24
C GLN A 269 8.34 8.55 10.03
N LEU A 270 8.08 9.86 10.05
CA LEU A 270 6.77 10.38 10.47
C LEU A 270 5.75 10.17 9.34
N HIS A 271 4.47 10.03 9.68
CA HIS A 271 3.41 10.04 8.66
C HIS A 271 2.11 10.69 9.16
N GLY A 272 1.83 11.91 8.67
CA GLY A 272 0.64 12.70 9.01
C GLY A 272 -0.70 12.06 8.65
N SER A 273 -0.70 10.99 7.88
CA SER A 273 -1.92 10.33 7.38
C SER A 273 -2.78 11.34 6.60
N LEU A 274 -4.08 11.43 6.89
CA LEU A 274 -4.96 12.47 6.36
C LEU A 274 -5.34 13.51 7.45
N ASN A 275 -4.52 13.63 8.49
CA ASN A 275 -4.64 14.64 9.54
C ASN A 275 -3.33 14.73 10.32
N ALA A 276 -2.49 15.71 9.96
CA ALA A 276 -1.17 15.93 10.55
C ALA A 276 -1.17 16.30 12.05
N ASP A 277 -2.25 16.92 12.54
CA ASP A 277 -2.28 17.62 13.83
C ASP A 277 -2.01 16.74 15.06
N PRO A 278 -2.51 15.48 15.12
CA PRO A 278 -2.16 14.56 16.20
C PRO A 278 -0.67 14.16 16.19
N VAL A 279 -0.02 14.12 15.02
CA VAL A 279 1.42 13.81 14.89
C VAL A 279 2.26 15.01 15.36
N LEU A 280 1.93 16.22 14.90
CA LEU A 280 2.57 17.46 15.34
C LEU A 280 2.51 17.61 16.87
N ARG A 281 1.31 17.45 17.45
CA ARG A 281 1.13 17.47 18.91
C ARG A 281 1.80 16.30 19.63
N ALA A 282 2.07 15.17 18.97
CA ALA A 282 2.76 14.04 19.58
C ALA A 282 4.28 14.27 19.69
N ILE A 283 4.88 15.02 18.76
CA ILE A 283 6.29 15.44 18.82
C ILE A 283 6.51 16.76 19.58
N GLY A 284 5.44 17.44 20.00
CA GLY A 284 5.51 18.68 20.79
C GLY A 284 5.31 19.98 20.00
N LEU A 285 5.04 19.90 18.69
CA LEU A 285 4.82 21.04 17.82
C LEU A 285 3.34 21.45 17.79
N ASP A 286 3.06 22.75 17.88
CA ASP A 286 1.70 23.27 17.69
C ASP A 286 1.33 23.21 16.19
N PRO A 287 0.22 22.58 15.79
CA PRO A 287 -0.26 22.61 14.40
C PRO A 287 -0.54 24.02 13.85
N ALA A 288 -0.71 25.02 14.74
CA ALA A 288 -0.85 26.42 14.37
C ALA A 288 0.48 27.17 14.20
N THR A 289 1.65 26.54 14.43
CA THR A 289 2.96 27.17 14.23
C THR A 289 3.09 27.70 12.78
N PRO A 290 3.26 29.02 12.59
CA PRO A 290 3.48 29.59 11.27
C PRO A 290 4.77 29.05 10.65
N CYS A 291 4.73 28.80 9.34
CA CYS A 291 5.88 28.33 8.58
C CYS A 291 5.69 28.76 7.12
N GLU A 292 6.70 29.42 6.55
CA GLU A 292 6.63 30.06 5.24
C GLU A 292 7.10 29.13 4.10
N SER A 293 7.94 28.14 4.40
CA SER A 293 8.55 27.25 3.40
C SER A 293 8.56 25.76 3.80
N ARG A 294 8.76 24.87 2.82
CA ARG A 294 8.83 23.41 3.06
C ARG A 294 10.13 23.01 3.77
N GLU A 295 11.17 23.80 3.54
CA GLU A 295 12.52 23.65 4.05
C GLU A 295 12.57 24.05 5.54
N GLU A 296 11.91 25.17 5.89
CA GLU A 296 11.71 25.59 7.27
C GLU A 296 10.85 24.56 8.04
N ALA A 297 9.75 24.08 7.46
CA ALA A 297 8.88 23.09 8.08
C ALA A 297 9.64 21.80 8.41
N TYR A 298 10.45 21.32 7.46
CA TYR A 298 11.32 20.17 7.66
C TYR A 298 12.34 20.42 8.78
N LYS A 299 12.96 21.60 8.83
CA LYS A 299 13.90 21.95 9.90
C LYS A 299 13.23 21.95 11.28
N ILE A 300 12.09 22.62 11.44
CA ILE A 300 11.37 22.74 12.72
C ILE A 300 10.90 21.35 13.20
N ILE A 301 10.29 20.55 12.33
CA ILE A 301 9.87 19.18 12.68
C ILE A 301 11.09 18.32 13.06
N GLY A 302 12.21 18.44 12.33
CA GLY A 302 13.45 17.74 12.66
C GLY A 302 14.07 18.15 14.00
N GLU A 303 13.96 19.42 14.40
CA GLU A 303 14.38 19.89 15.72
C GLU A 303 13.52 19.31 16.85
N GLU A 304 12.23 19.09 16.63
CA GLU A 304 11.35 18.39 17.58
C GLU A 304 11.65 16.87 17.63
N VAL A 305 11.76 16.19 16.48
CA VAL A 305 12.02 14.74 16.42
C VAL A 305 13.35 14.36 17.08
N ARG A 306 14.39 15.20 16.93
CA ARG A 306 15.71 15.01 17.58
C ARG A 306 15.69 15.04 19.11
N LYS A 307 14.59 15.42 19.76
CA LYS A 307 14.47 15.42 21.23
C LYS A 307 14.19 14.02 21.80
N PHE A 308 13.75 13.08 20.97
CA PHE A 308 13.26 11.77 21.41
C PHE A 308 14.19 10.63 21.00
N GLU A 309 14.30 9.62 21.88
CA GLU A 309 14.86 8.33 21.47
C GLU A 309 13.95 7.65 20.43
N PRO A 310 14.50 6.91 19.45
CA PRO A 310 13.70 6.30 18.40
C PRO A 310 12.66 5.31 18.94
N GLU A 311 13.00 4.54 19.97
CA GLU A 311 12.09 3.61 20.64
C GLU A 311 10.96 4.35 21.39
N GLN A 312 11.24 5.58 21.89
CA GLN A 312 10.24 6.44 22.52
C GLN A 312 9.25 7.00 21.49
N LEU A 313 9.72 7.43 20.32
CA LEU A 313 8.85 7.86 19.21
C LEU A 313 7.94 6.73 18.76
N GLU A 314 8.49 5.52 18.60
CA GLU A 314 7.73 4.33 18.22
C GLU A 314 6.58 4.09 19.20
N MET A 315 6.87 4.05 20.51
CA MET A 315 5.88 3.83 21.55
C MET A 315 4.86 4.96 21.67
N ILE A 316 5.25 6.23 21.45
CA ILE A 316 4.31 7.36 21.38
C ILE A 316 3.31 7.16 20.24
N HIS A 317 3.77 6.74 19.06
CA HIS A 317 2.91 6.54 17.90
C HIS A 317 2.02 5.30 18.06
N VAL A 318 2.53 4.19 18.61
CA VAL A 318 1.73 3.01 18.98
C VAL A 318 0.62 3.41 19.96
N TYR A 319 0.97 4.03 21.10
CA TYR A 319 0.01 4.38 22.16
C TYR A 319 -1.06 5.38 21.71
N LYS A 320 -0.69 6.36 20.87
CA LYS A 320 -1.63 7.36 20.32
C LYS A 320 -2.38 6.88 19.07
N GLY A 321 -2.12 5.66 18.57
CA GLY A 321 -2.76 5.13 17.37
C GLY A 321 -2.43 5.90 16.09
N LEU A 322 -1.18 6.36 15.99
CA LEU A 322 -0.61 7.16 14.90
C LEU A 322 0.31 6.33 13.99
N CYS A 323 0.52 6.83 12.77
CA CYS A 323 1.45 6.26 11.80
C CYS A 323 2.85 6.82 12.01
N GLY A 324 3.83 5.94 12.12
CA GLY A 324 5.26 6.26 12.21
C GLY A 324 6.06 4.96 12.28
N SER A 325 7.35 5.00 11.99
CA SER A 325 8.26 3.88 12.26
C SER A 325 9.70 4.36 12.35
N MET A 326 10.50 3.70 13.18
CA MET A 326 11.94 3.67 13.01
C MET A 326 12.28 3.18 11.60
N CYS A 327 13.29 3.81 11.00
CA CYS A 327 13.89 3.33 9.77
C CYS A 327 14.95 2.28 10.12
N HIS A 328 14.69 1.01 9.81
CA HIS A 328 15.61 -0.09 10.13
C HIS A 328 16.58 -0.36 8.97
N THR A 329 17.69 -1.03 9.27
CA THR A 329 18.39 -1.81 8.25
C THR A 329 17.62 -3.11 7.98
N PRO A 330 17.74 -3.73 6.80
CA PRO A 330 17.09 -5.02 6.54
C PRO A 330 17.49 -6.12 7.54
N GLU A 331 18.75 -6.12 8.02
CA GLU A 331 19.16 -7.02 9.11
C GLU A 331 18.42 -6.74 10.43
N ALA A 332 18.33 -5.48 10.84
CA ALA A 332 17.65 -5.10 12.08
C ALA A 332 16.15 -5.39 12.01
N TRP A 333 15.51 -5.16 10.85
CA TRP A 333 14.11 -5.52 10.62
C TRP A 333 13.86 -7.00 10.85
N ARG A 334 14.69 -7.89 10.29
CA ARG A 334 14.57 -9.34 10.46
C ARG A 334 14.71 -9.82 11.90
N GLN A 335 15.35 -9.03 12.78
CA GLN A 335 15.41 -9.32 14.21
C GLN A 335 14.16 -8.91 15.00
N THR A 336 13.30 -8.04 14.47
CA THR A 336 12.08 -7.60 15.15
C THR A 336 11.09 -8.76 15.34
N GLN A 337 10.25 -8.68 16.39
CA GLN A 337 9.14 -9.62 16.54
C GLN A 337 8.11 -9.44 15.41
N MET A 338 7.94 -8.22 14.88
CA MET A 338 6.99 -7.95 13.81
C MET A 338 7.33 -8.71 12.53
N HIS A 339 8.59 -8.68 12.08
CA HIS A 339 9.05 -9.50 10.97
C HIS A 339 8.87 -11.01 11.27
N LYS A 340 9.26 -11.46 12.46
CA LYS A 340 9.19 -12.89 12.84
C LYS A 340 7.77 -13.46 12.87
N GLU A 341 6.75 -12.65 13.12
CA GLU A 341 5.34 -13.05 12.98
C GLU A 341 4.91 -13.00 11.51
N LEU A 342 5.17 -11.89 10.80
CA LEU A 342 4.80 -11.70 9.40
C LEU A 342 5.36 -12.80 8.47
N SER A 343 6.62 -13.18 8.66
CA SER A 343 7.32 -14.20 7.84
C SER A 343 6.81 -15.64 8.05
N LYS A 344 5.83 -15.87 8.95
CA LYS A 344 5.10 -17.15 9.04
C LYS A 344 4.03 -17.29 7.95
N HIS A 345 3.66 -16.19 7.31
CA HIS A 345 2.61 -16.13 6.30
C HIS A 345 3.24 -16.07 4.89
N PRO A 346 2.65 -16.73 3.88
CA PRO A 346 3.11 -16.59 2.50
C PRO A 346 2.76 -15.20 1.96
N LEU A 347 3.52 -14.71 0.97
CA LEU A 347 3.31 -13.40 0.35
C LEU A 347 1.88 -13.24 -0.20
N VAL A 348 1.42 -14.23 -0.98
CA VAL A 348 0.02 -14.35 -1.38
C VAL A 348 -0.71 -15.18 -0.31
N ASN A 349 -1.15 -14.51 0.75
CA ASN A 349 -1.84 -15.14 1.86
C ASN A 349 -3.33 -15.33 1.51
N TYR A 350 -3.73 -16.55 1.15
CA TYR A 350 -5.13 -16.93 1.07
C TYR A 350 -5.37 -18.31 1.70
N THR A 351 -6.53 -18.48 2.33
CA THR A 351 -6.91 -19.71 3.04
C THR A 351 -8.40 -20.00 2.89
N HIS A 352 -8.76 -21.29 2.83
CA HIS A 352 -10.14 -21.73 2.99
C HIS A 352 -10.55 -21.64 4.47
N VAL A 353 -11.79 -21.23 4.75
CA VAL A 353 -12.30 -21.00 6.11
C VAL A 353 -13.27 -22.12 6.52
N PRO A 354 -12.83 -23.11 7.33
CA PRO A 354 -13.54 -24.39 7.47
C PRO A 354 -14.66 -24.42 8.52
N TYR A 355 -14.78 -23.41 9.38
CA TYR A 355 -15.66 -23.44 10.57
C TYR A 355 -17.08 -22.89 10.35
N MET A 356 -17.44 -22.58 9.10
CA MET A 356 -18.78 -22.14 8.72
C MET A 356 -19.56 -23.25 8.02
N VAL A 357 -20.87 -23.05 7.83
CA VAL A 357 -21.71 -24.00 7.10
C VAL A 357 -21.14 -24.19 5.68
N PRO A 358 -20.82 -25.42 5.25
CA PRO A 358 -20.25 -25.65 3.92
C PRO A 358 -21.20 -25.16 2.83
N THR A 359 -20.74 -24.21 2.01
CA THR A 359 -21.43 -23.80 0.79
C THR A 359 -20.95 -24.64 -0.40
N PRO A 360 -21.83 -25.02 -1.35
CA PRO A 360 -21.43 -25.79 -2.52
C PRO A 360 -20.40 -25.05 -3.41
N ALA A 361 -19.76 -25.80 -4.31
CA ALA A 361 -18.95 -25.23 -5.38
C ALA A 361 -19.78 -24.24 -6.21
N VAL A 362 -19.16 -23.10 -6.54
CA VAL A 362 -19.80 -22.01 -7.30
C VAL A 362 -19.19 -21.99 -8.71
N PRO A 363 -19.66 -22.82 -9.65
CA PRO A 363 -19.08 -22.86 -10.99
C PRO A 363 -19.21 -21.50 -11.68
N PHE A 364 -18.28 -21.20 -12.58
CA PHE A 364 -18.47 -20.08 -13.50
C PHE A 364 -19.65 -20.41 -14.41
N PHE A 365 -20.63 -19.51 -14.47
CA PHE A 365 -21.62 -19.57 -15.53
C PHE A 365 -20.95 -19.16 -16.86
N PRO A 366 -21.41 -19.68 -18.00
CA PRO A 366 -21.04 -19.12 -19.30
C PRO A 366 -21.27 -17.61 -19.26
N ALA A 367 -20.26 -16.84 -19.63
CA ALA A 367 -20.29 -15.39 -19.43
C ALA A 367 -21.55 -14.76 -20.05
N PRO A 368 -22.17 -13.74 -19.44
CA PRO A 368 -23.20 -12.96 -20.10
C PRO A 368 -22.63 -12.48 -21.44
N SER A 369 -23.33 -12.80 -22.54
CA SER A 369 -22.78 -13.36 -23.80
C SER A 369 -21.85 -12.51 -24.67
N ARG A 370 -21.16 -11.51 -24.10
CA ARG A 370 -20.25 -10.59 -24.80
C ARG A 370 -18.94 -10.28 -24.08
N ASP A 371 -18.80 -10.54 -22.78
CA ASP A 371 -17.56 -10.27 -22.06
C ASP A 371 -16.77 -11.56 -21.78
N LYS A 372 -15.67 -11.76 -22.51
CA LYS A 372 -14.84 -12.97 -22.40
C LYS A 372 -13.73 -12.86 -21.35
N ARG A 373 -13.60 -11.73 -20.64
CA ARG A 373 -12.51 -11.54 -19.66
C ARG A 373 -12.61 -12.51 -18.46
N PRO A 374 -11.50 -12.87 -17.78
CA PRO A 374 -11.45 -13.97 -16.80
C PRO A 374 -12.42 -13.89 -15.61
N LEU A 375 -12.82 -12.68 -15.19
CA LEU A 375 -13.71 -12.41 -14.06
C LEU A 375 -15.07 -11.87 -14.50
N ALA A 376 -15.45 -12.02 -15.77
CA ALA A 376 -16.77 -11.61 -16.26
C ALA A 376 -17.90 -12.25 -15.44
N GLY A 377 -18.74 -11.41 -14.82
CA GLY A 377 -19.85 -11.84 -13.95
C GLY A 377 -19.51 -11.94 -12.46
N ILE A 378 -18.25 -11.78 -12.05
CA ILE A 378 -17.86 -11.70 -10.63
C ILE A 378 -18.26 -10.34 -10.06
N LYS A 379 -18.96 -10.34 -8.91
CA LYS A 379 -19.42 -9.14 -8.20
C LYS A 379 -18.49 -8.79 -7.02
N VAL A 380 -18.01 -7.55 -6.93
CA VAL A 380 -17.09 -7.12 -5.86
C VAL A 380 -17.64 -5.89 -5.14
N VAL A 381 -17.63 -5.92 -3.80
CA VAL A 381 -17.81 -4.73 -2.95
C VAL A 381 -16.49 -4.43 -2.26
N GLU A 382 -16.01 -3.18 -2.32
CA GLU A 382 -14.77 -2.77 -1.66
C GLU A 382 -14.92 -1.51 -0.80
N LEU A 383 -14.41 -1.56 0.44
CA LEU A 383 -14.34 -0.44 1.38
C LEU A 383 -12.87 -0.12 1.64
N VAL A 384 -12.31 0.63 0.69
CA VAL A 384 -10.87 0.88 0.55
C VAL A 384 -10.63 2.34 0.15
N ARG A 385 -9.44 2.87 0.43
CA ARG A 385 -9.03 4.26 0.13
C ARG A 385 -7.57 4.30 -0.31
N ILE A 386 -7.09 5.46 -0.78
CA ILE A 386 -5.69 5.67 -1.18
C ILE A 386 -5.27 4.79 -2.38
N ILE A 387 -4.38 3.81 -2.24
CA ILE A 387 -3.77 3.08 -3.37
C ILE A 387 -3.89 1.55 -3.24
N ALA A 388 -3.33 0.91 -2.20
CA ALA A 388 -3.26 -0.55 -2.12
C ALA A 388 -4.61 -1.26 -2.32
N GLY A 389 -5.58 -1.02 -1.44
CA GLY A 389 -6.93 -1.55 -1.59
C GLY A 389 -7.59 -1.20 -2.95
N PRO A 390 -7.62 0.07 -3.39
CA PRO A 390 -8.13 0.45 -4.73
C PRO A 390 -7.48 -0.27 -5.92
N VAL A 391 -6.19 -0.63 -5.84
CA VAL A 391 -5.51 -1.41 -6.88
C VAL A 391 -6.03 -2.85 -6.95
N ILE A 392 -6.50 -3.43 -5.85
CA ILE A 392 -7.18 -4.74 -5.86
C ILE A 392 -8.42 -4.66 -6.77
N GLY A 393 -9.39 -3.80 -6.43
CA GLY A 393 -10.63 -3.64 -7.20
C GLY A 393 -10.38 -3.19 -8.63
N ASN A 394 -9.48 -2.24 -8.87
CA ASN A 394 -9.14 -1.78 -10.22
C ASN A 394 -8.55 -2.90 -11.10
N THR A 395 -7.72 -3.78 -10.52
CA THR A 395 -7.18 -4.97 -11.21
C THR A 395 -8.29 -5.97 -11.54
N LEU A 396 -9.15 -6.30 -10.57
CA LEU A 396 -10.29 -7.21 -10.79
C LEU A 396 -11.29 -6.64 -11.82
N ALA A 397 -11.53 -5.33 -11.82
CA ALA A 397 -12.39 -4.64 -12.80
C ALA A 397 -11.80 -4.70 -14.22
N SER A 398 -10.48 -4.60 -14.36
CA SER A 398 -9.79 -4.76 -15.65
C SER A 398 -9.99 -6.17 -16.21
N LEU A 399 -10.04 -7.17 -15.33
CA LEU A 399 -10.23 -8.59 -15.63
C LEU A 399 -11.69 -9.03 -15.82
N GLY A 400 -12.68 -8.15 -15.65
CA GLY A 400 -14.10 -8.49 -15.92
C GLY A 400 -15.08 -8.30 -14.77
N ALA A 401 -14.60 -8.10 -13.54
CA ALA A 401 -15.49 -7.98 -12.39
C ALA A 401 -16.32 -6.68 -12.42
N ASP A 402 -17.55 -6.74 -11.92
CA ASP A 402 -18.36 -5.55 -11.61
C ASP A 402 -18.03 -5.12 -10.18
N VAL A 403 -17.28 -4.02 -10.04
CA VAL A 403 -16.73 -3.56 -8.77
C VAL A 403 -17.46 -2.30 -8.31
N ILE A 404 -17.98 -2.35 -7.09
CA ILE A 404 -18.60 -1.22 -6.39
C ILE A 404 -17.71 -0.84 -5.20
N ARG A 405 -17.06 0.32 -5.28
CA ARG A 405 -16.36 0.94 -4.16
C ARG A 405 -17.32 1.74 -3.30
N VAL A 406 -17.38 1.42 -2.02
CA VAL A 406 -18.19 2.13 -1.03
C VAL A 406 -17.27 2.99 -0.16
N ASN A 407 -17.53 4.29 -0.14
CA ASN A 407 -16.83 5.25 0.70
C ASN A 407 -17.86 6.24 1.28
N CYS A 408 -17.43 7.19 2.11
CA CYS A 408 -18.30 8.24 2.64
C CYS A 408 -17.65 9.60 2.40
N SER A 409 -18.38 10.53 1.78
CA SER A 409 -17.91 11.90 1.46
C SER A 409 -17.46 12.72 2.67
N ARG A 410 -17.82 12.30 3.88
CA ARG A 410 -17.37 12.94 5.13
C ARG A 410 -15.97 12.50 5.54
N LEU A 411 -15.51 11.33 5.09
CA LEU A 411 -14.17 10.81 5.36
C LEU A 411 -13.15 11.48 4.43
N PRO A 412 -11.93 11.77 4.90
CA PRO A 412 -10.89 12.26 4.02
C PRO A 412 -10.38 11.14 3.10
N ASP A 413 -9.94 11.51 1.91
CA ASP A 413 -9.33 10.65 0.89
C ASP A 413 -8.44 11.50 -0.03
N PHE A 414 -7.66 10.91 -0.93
CA PHE A 414 -6.81 11.66 -1.84
C PHE A 414 -7.44 11.79 -3.24
N ASN A 415 -7.89 13.01 -3.57
CA ASN A 415 -8.76 13.28 -4.71
C ASN A 415 -8.06 13.06 -6.06
N SER A 416 -6.74 13.16 -6.15
CA SER A 416 -6.06 12.89 -7.42
C SER A 416 -6.07 11.41 -7.85
N LEU A 417 -6.11 10.45 -6.91
CA LEU A 417 -5.91 9.02 -7.20
C LEU A 417 -7.10 8.38 -7.94
N GLN A 418 -8.31 8.84 -7.64
CA GLN A 418 -9.56 8.45 -8.30
C GLN A 418 -9.58 8.80 -9.81
N LEU A 419 -8.70 9.68 -10.30
CA LEU A 419 -8.51 9.90 -11.74
C LEU A 419 -7.92 8.67 -12.45
N THR A 420 -7.33 7.72 -11.71
CA THR A 420 -6.71 6.49 -12.23
C THR A 420 -7.40 5.24 -11.67
N LEU A 421 -7.46 5.13 -10.33
CA LEU A 421 -7.82 3.91 -9.61
C LEU A 421 -9.33 3.64 -9.54
N ASN A 422 -10.13 4.46 -10.24
CA ASN A 422 -11.58 4.24 -10.43
C ASN A 422 -11.91 3.76 -11.85
N ALA A 423 -10.93 3.57 -12.73
CA ALA A 423 -11.20 2.99 -14.05
C ALA A 423 -11.88 1.62 -13.92
N GLY A 424 -13.01 1.42 -14.62
CA GLY A 424 -13.84 0.22 -14.51
C GLY A 424 -14.61 0.02 -13.19
N VAL A 425 -14.43 0.88 -12.19
CA VAL A 425 -15.05 0.79 -10.85
C VAL A 425 -16.20 1.79 -10.74
N ARG A 426 -17.28 1.41 -10.06
CA ARG A 426 -18.39 2.32 -9.71
C ARG A 426 -18.30 2.72 -8.24
N THR A 427 -18.67 3.94 -7.87
CA THR A 427 -18.49 4.45 -6.50
C THR A 427 -19.79 4.91 -5.85
N ALA A 428 -19.99 4.59 -4.58
CA ALA A 428 -21.19 4.96 -3.84
C ALA A 428 -20.86 5.70 -2.54
N ASP A 429 -21.67 6.70 -2.19
CA ASP A 429 -21.58 7.48 -0.95
C ASP A 429 -22.51 6.89 0.11
N LEU A 430 -21.98 6.02 0.98
CA LEU A 430 -22.76 5.40 2.05
C LEU A 430 -22.18 5.80 3.41
N ASP A 431 -23.00 6.49 4.20
CA ASP A 431 -22.66 6.86 5.56
C ASP A 431 -23.07 5.75 6.53
N LEU A 432 -22.13 4.86 6.86
CA LEU A 432 -22.36 3.72 7.75
C LEU A 432 -22.65 4.10 9.22
N SER A 433 -22.85 5.38 9.54
CA SER A 433 -23.51 5.81 10.77
C SER A 433 -25.04 5.77 10.67
N LYS A 434 -25.61 5.84 9.47
CA LYS A 434 -27.04 5.64 9.18
C LYS A 434 -27.35 4.15 9.07
N ALA A 435 -28.52 3.75 9.57
CA ALA A 435 -28.97 2.35 9.50
C ALA A 435 -29.33 1.93 8.06
N GLU A 436 -29.90 2.85 7.28
CA GLU A 436 -30.30 2.63 5.88
C GLU A 436 -29.09 2.35 4.98
N ASP A 437 -28.06 3.20 5.01
CA ASP A 437 -26.82 3.01 4.24
C ASP A 437 -26.08 1.71 4.67
N LEU A 438 -26.13 1.34 5.96
CA LEU A 438 -25.59 0.05 6.43
C LEU A 438 -26.42 -1.15 5.95
N SER A 439 -27.75 -1.03 5.85
CA SER A 439 -28.62 -2.05 5.23
C SER A 439 -28.26 -2.21 3.76
N LYS A 440 -28.16 -1.10 3.03
CA LYS A 440 -27.81 -1.11 1.61
C LYS A 440 -26.46 -1.76 1.34
N LEU A 441 -25.46 -1.47 2.17
CA LEU A 441 -24.16 -2.14 2.07
C LEU A 441 -24.29 -3.66 2.28
N LYS A 442 -25.09 -4.11 3.25
CA LYS A 442 -25.33 -5.53 3.48
C LYS A 442 -26.07 -6.19 2.30
N GLU A 443 -27.04 -5.52 1.70
CA GLU A 443 -27.71 -5.98 0.46
C GLU A 443 -26.70 -6.21 -0.67
N LEU A 444 -25.79 -5.25 -0.91
CA LEU A 444 -24.71 -5.41 -1.89
C LEU A 444 -23.80 -6.60 -1.53
N ILE A 445 -23.40 -6.76 -0.27
CA ILE A 445 -22.56 -7.90 0.17
C ILE A 445 -23.29 -9.25 -0.04
N GLN A 446 -24.62 -9.30 0.15
CA GLN A 446 -25.40 -10.50 -0.11
C GLN A 446 -25.46 -10.91 -1.58
N GLU A 447 -25.22 -9.99 -2.52
CA GLU A 447 -25.02 -10.33 -3.93
C GLU A 447 -23.56 -10.63 -4.30
N ALA A 448 -22.61 -10.07 -3.56
CA ALA A 448 -21.18 -10.07 -3.92
C ALA A 448 -20.53 -11.47 -3.93
N ASP A 449 -19.52 -11.62 -4.78
CA ASP A 449 -18.59 -12.76 -4.78
C ASP A 449 -17.36 -12.50 -3.91
N VAL A 450 -16.98 -11.22 -3.78
CA VAL A 450 -15.82 -10.75 -3.03
C VAL A 450 -16.22 -9.53 -2.20
N PHE A 451 -15.78 -9.49 -0.94
CA PHE A 451 -15.81 -8.31 -0.09
C PHE A 451 -14.39 -7.92 0.32
N ILE A 452 -13.98 -6.69 0.01
CA ILE A 452 -12.63 -6.16 0.25
C ILE A 452 -12.71 -5.04 1.29
N GLN A 453 -11.82 -5.03 2.28
CA GLN A 453 -11.77 -3.99 3.30
C GLN A 453 -10.33 -3.56 3.61
N GLY A 454 -10.08 -2.25 3.61
CA GLY A 454 -8.76 -1.63 3.86
C GLY A 454 -8.74 -0.73 5.10
N TYR A 455 -9.52 -1.06 6.13
CA TYR A 455 -9.61 -0.31 7.38
C TYR A 455 -8.89 -1.05 8.51
N ARG A 456 -8.52 -0.30 9.56
CA ARG A 456 -7.84 -0.86 10.74
C ARG A 456 -8.62 -2.08 11.28
N PRO A 457 -7.93 -3.14 11.74
CA PRO A 457 -8.59 -4.33 12.28
C PRO A 457 -9.70 -4.03 13.29
N GLY A 458 -10.77 -4.82 13.22
CA GLY A 458 -11.93 -4.69 14.09
C GLY A 458 -12.85 -3.49 13.84
N VAL A 459 -12.53 -2.55 12.94
CA VAL A 459 -13.45 -1.43 12.58
C VAL A 459 -14.79 -1.97 12.06
N PHE A 460 -14.76 -2.87 11.08
CA PHE A 460 -15.97 -3.44 10.48
C PHE A 460 -16.64 -4.53 11.33
N LYS A 461 -15.90 -5.22 12.20
CA LYS A 461 -16.48 -6.12 13.21
C LYS A 461 -17.54 -5.41 14.06
N ARG A 462 -17.26 -4.16 14.49
CA ARG A 462 -18.23 -3.31 15.23
C ARG A 462 -19.47 -2.88 14.43
N LYS A 463 -19.49 -3.11 13.12
CA LYS A 463 -20.64 -2.85 12.22
C LYS A 463 -21.35 -4.14 11.77
N GLY A 464 -20.91 -5.30 12.27
CA GLY A 464 -21.39 -6.61 11.82
C GLY A 464 -20.99 -6.90 10.37
N LEU A 465 -19.76 -6.52 10.02
CA LEU A 465 -19.12 -6.64 8.70
C LEU A 465 -17.68 -7.21 8.83
N GLY A 466 -17.35 -7.85 9.96
CA GLY A 466 -16.10 -8.58 10.09
C GLY A 466 -16.18 -9.91 9.34
N LEU A 467 -15.04 -10.62 9.27
CA LEU A 467 -14.92 -11.92 8.60
C LEU A 467 -16.09 -12.85 8.96
N HIS A 468 -16.34 -13.09 10.26
CA HIS A 468 -17.37 -14.03 10.69
C HIS A 468 -18.78 -13.61 10.28
N GLU A 469 -19.12 -12.32 10.39
CA GLU A 469 -20.45 -11.85 10.04
C GLU A 469 -20.69 -11.90 8.53
N VAL A 470 -19.68 -11.62 7.71
CA VAL A 470 -19.75 -11.73 6.24
C VAL A 470 -19.81 -13.19 5.77
N LEU A 471 -19.09 -14.10 6.43
CA LEU A 471 -19.17 -15.53 6.13
C LEU A 471 -20.50 -16.18 6.55
N ASP A 472 -21.10 -15.76 7.67
CA ASP A 472 -22.46 -16.16 8.06
C ASP A 472 -23.51 -15.64 7.06
N MET A 473 -23.35 -14.39 6.61
CA MET A 473 -24.13 -13.79 5.52
C MET A 473 -24.06 -14.60 4.21
N ALA A 474 -22.86 -15.05 3.82
CA ALA A 474 -22.63 -15.90 2.66
C ALA A 474 -23.17 -17.34 2.83
N SER A 475 -23.08 -17.89 4.04
CA SER A 475 -23.61 -19.21 4.40
C SER A 475 -25.13 -19.26 4.25
N LYS A 476 -25.84 -18.23 4.76
CA LYS A 476 -27.31 -18.13 4.72
C LYS A 476 -27.89 -18.07 3.31
N ARG A 477 -27.17 -17.51 2.34
CA ARG A 477 -27.55 -17.50 0.91
C ARG A 477 -27.10 -18.73 0.13
N GLY A 478 -26.42 -19.69 0.78
CA GLY A 478 -25.92 -20.92 0.12
C GLY A 478 -24.81 -20.69 -0.91
N LYS A 479 -24.12 -19.55 -0.90
CA LYS A 479 -23.06 -19.19 -1.85
C LYS A 479 -21.89 -18.55 -1.12
N GLY A 480 -20.76 -19.26 -1.07
CA GLY A 480 -19.56 -18.79 -0.37
C GLY A 480 -18.99 -17.49 -0.94
N ILE A 481 -18.15 -16.82 -0.16
CA ILE A 481 -17.59 -15.50 -0.48
C ILE A 481 -16.07 -15.49 -0.26
N VAL A 482 -15.38 -14.59 -0.96
CA VAL A 482 -13.99 -14.25 -0.65
C VAL A 482 -13.99 -12.97 0.18
N TYR A 483 -13.47 -13.05 1.42
CA TYR A 483 -13.24 -11.90 2.27
C TYR A 483 -11.76 -11.50 2.14
N VAL A 484 -11.49 -10.22 1.87
CA VAL A 484 -10.13 -9.70 1.62
C VAL A 484 -9.84 -8.59 2.62
N GLU A 485 -8.79 -8.75 3.41
CA GLU A 485 -8.25 -7.70 4.27
C GLU A 485 -6.97 -7.13 3.67
N GLU A 486 -6.89 -5.81 3.59
CA GLU A 486 -5.67 -5.07 3.23
C GLU A 486 -5.26 -4.21 4.43
N ASN A 487 -4.00 -4.31 4.85
CA ASN A 487 -3.44 -3.41 5.85
C ASN A 487 -1.93 -3.21 5.67
N CYS A 488 -1.31 -2.48 6.60
CA CYS A 488 0.14 -2.31 6.60
C CYS A 488 0.91 -3.55 7.10
N TYR A 489 0.60 -4.07 8.28
CA TYR A 489 1.50 -4.95 9.05
C TYR A 489 1.31 -6.46 8.81
N GLY A 490 0.21 -6.90 8.21
CA GLY A 490 -0.17 -8.32 8.11
C GLY A 490 -1.27 -8.73 9.12
N PRO A 491 -1.58 -10.04 9.20
CA PRO A 491 -2.73 -10.57 9.93
C PRO A 491 -2.51 -10.70 11.44
N ASP A 492 -1.27 -10.63 11.92
CA ASP A 492 -0.90 -10.80 13.33
C ASP A 492 0.40 -10.05 13.67
N GLY A 493 0.92 -10.28 14.88
CA GLY A 493 2.12 -9.62 15.39
C GLY A 493 1.88 -8.32 16.17
N PRO A 494 2.93 -7.75 16.80
CA PRO A 494 2.82 -6.67 17.78
C PRO A 494 2.26 -5.35 17.22
N PHE A 495 2.29 -5.16 15.90
CA PHE A 495 1.78 -3.94 15.25
C PHE A 495 0.53 -4.18 14.39
N HIS A 496 -0.06 -5.37 14.39
CA HIS A 496 -1.28 -5.71 13.61
C HIS A 496 -2.39 -4.65 13.68
N ASP A 497 -2.78 -4.21 14.88
CA ASP A 497 -3.87 -3.24 15.07
C ASP A 497 -3.48 -1.77 14.77
N ARG A 498 -2.22 -1.52 14.43
CA ARG A 498 -1.67 -0.18 14.21
C ARG A 498 -2.00 0.29 12.79
N PRO A 499 -2.26 1.60 12.58
CA PRO A 499 -2.32 2.14 11.22
C PRO A 499 -0.93 2.19 10.59
N GLY A 500 -0.90 2.12 9.26
CA GLY A 500 0.30 2.32 8.48
C GLY A 500 -0.04 2.74 7.06
N TRP A 501 1.02 3.05 6.33
CA TRP A 501 1.06 3.53 4.95
C TRP A 501 2.33 2.94 4.32
N GLN A 502 2.48 2.97 2.99
CA GLN A 502 3.65 2.39 2.33
C GLN A 502 4.98 2.93 2.88
N GLN A 503 5.07 4.22 3.21
CA GLN A 503 6.28 4.86 3.75
C GLN A 503 6.68 4.25 5.10
N ILE A 504 5.71 3.77 5.88
CA ILE A 504 5.94 3.06 7.13
C ILE A 504 6.52 1.67 6.86
N ALA A 505 6.03 0.97 5.82
CA ALA A 505 6.59 -0.30 5.38
C ALA A 505 8.01 -0.13 4.80
N ASP A 506 8.24 0.90 3.97
CA ASP A 506 9.56 1.23 3.40
C ASP A 506 10.60 1.53 4.49
N ALA A 507 10.22 2.30 5.51
CA ALA A 507 11.07 2.59 6.66
C ALA A 507 11.32 1.34 7.52
N ALA A 508 10.26 0.62 7.89
CA ALA A 508 10.35 -0.53 8.79
C ALA A 508 11.12 -1.70 8.17
N CYS A 509 10.89 -2.01 6.90
CA CYS A 509 11.56 -3.13 6.21
C CYS A 509 12.99 -2.79 5.80
N GLY A 510 13.30 -1.48 5.64
CA GLY A 510 14.63 -0.96 5.32
C GLY A 510 14.81 -0.50 3.87
N CYS A 511 13.75 -0.45 3.06
CA CYS A 511 13.78 0.15 1.72
C CYS A 511 14.33 1.57 1.77
N SER A 512 13.89 2.39 2.74
CA SER A 512 14.34 3.77 2.88
C SER A 512 15.82 3.90 3.27
N TYR A 513 16.35 2.92 4.03
CA TYR A 513 17.77 2.84 4.36
C TYR A 513 18.60 2.46 3.12
N VAL A 514 18.14 1.49 2.35
CA VAL A 514 18.80 1.03 1.12
C VAL A 514 18.81 2.13 0.05
N THR A 515 17.71 2.86 -0.13
CA THR A 515 17.66 4.04 -1.00
C THR A 515 18.63 5.12 -0.54
N GLY A 516 18.71 5.42 0.76
CA GLY A 516 19.69 6.37 1.31
C GLY A 516 21.14 5.95 1.06
N LYS A 517 21.47 4.66 1.20
CA LYS A 517 22.79 4.10 0.89
C LYS A 517 23.16 4.24 -0.59
N TYR A 518 22.23 3.93 -1.49
CA TYR A 518 22.39 4.10 -2.92
C TYR A 518 22.66 5.58 -3.32
N LEU A 519 22.02 6.53 -2.64
CA LEU A 519 22.29 7.97 -2.78
C LEU A 519 23.61 8.44 -2.13
N GLY A 520 24.49 7.52 -1.75
CA GLY A 520 25.81 7.80 -1.20
C GLY A 520 25.83 8.20 0.28
N HIS A 521 24.72 8.04 1.01
CA HIS A 521 24.68 8.40 2.43
C HIS A 521 25.31 7.31 3.32
N THR A 522 26.36 7.69 4.06
CA THR A 522 27.08 6.80 4.98
C THR A 522 26.61 6.91 6.43
N ASP A 523 25.95 8.01 6.80
CA ASP A 523 25.48 8.41 8.15
C ASP A 523 24.15 7.76 8.59
N GLY A 524 23.73 6.67 7.95
CA GLY A 524 22.46 5.99 8.22
C GLY A 524 21.21 6.75 7.74
N ARG A 525 21.39 7.86 7.01
CA ARG A 525 20.29 8.65 6.46
C ARG A 525 19.40 7.84 5.53
N CYS A 526 18.10 7.93 5.80
CA CYS A 526 17.07 7.23 5.07
C CYS A 526 16.32 8.20 4.15
N VAL A 527 16.01 7.75 2.94
CA VAL A 527 15.27 8.49 1.90
C VAL A 527 14.19 7.56 1.36
N LEU A 528 12.96 8.03 1.20
CA LEU A 528 11.88 7.17 0.69
C LEU A 528 12.14 6.72 -0.77
N PRO A 529 11.77 5.49 -1.15
CA PRO A 529 11.69 5.09 -2.55
C PRO A 529 10.78 6.03 -3.36
N ALA A 530 11.13 6.29 -4.62
CA ALA A 530 10.49 7.36 -5.38
C ALA A 530 9.17 6.99 -6.08
N LEU A 531 8.85 5.69 -6.14
CA LEU A 531 7.60 5.16 -6.70
C LEU A 531 6.75 4.58 -5.56
N PRO A 532 5.40 4.54 -5.68
CA PRO A 532 4.53 4.03 -4.65
C PRO A 532 4.51 2.48 -4.58
N VAL A 533 5.69 1.85 -4.42
CA VAL A 533 5.89 0.43 -4.71
C VAL A 533 5.11 -0.50 -3.77
N PRO A 534 5.22 -0.43 -2.43
CA PRO A 534 4.51 -1.36 -1.55
C PRO A 534 2.99 -1.26 -1.72
N ASP A 535 2.46 -0.05 -1.94
CA ASP A 535 1.04 0.19 -2.21
C ASP A 535 0.57 -0.58 -3.47
N MET A 536 1.23 -0.35 -4.60
CA MET A 536 0.87 -0.98 -5.88
C MET A 536 1.01 -2.51 -5.83
N LEU A 537 2.14 -3.00 -5.30
CA LEU A 537 2.40 -4.44 -5.18
C LEU A 537 1.40 -5.15 -4.26
N THR A 538 1.03 -4.53 -3.13
CA THR A 538 0.04 -5.08 -2.18
C THR A 538 -1.33 -5.26 -2.84
N GLY A 539 -1.75 -4.29 -3.65
CA GLY A 539 -3.00 -4.40 -4.40
C GLY A 539 -2.98 -5.54 -5.43
N LEU A 540 -1.85 -5.76 -6.10
CA LEU A 540 -1.70 -6.87 -7.05
C LEU A 540 -1.63 -8.25 -6.34
N ILE A 541 -0.93 -8.33 -5.20
CA ILE A 541 -0.90 -9.53 -4.33
C ILE A 541 -2.31 -9.89 -3.85
N GLY A 542 -3.07 -8.90 -3.36
CA GLY A 542 -4.46 -9.07 -2.96
C GLY A 542 -5.37 -9.52 -4.11
N ALA A 543 -5.16 -9.00 -5.31
CA ALA A 543 -5.89 -9.43 -6.51
C ALA A 543 -5.58 -10.89 -6.89
N ILE A 544 -4.30 -11.30 -6.87
CA ILE A 544 -3.89 -12.69 -7.15
C ILE A 544 -4.51 -13.65 -6.12
N GLY A 545 -4.40 -13.35 -4.82
CA GLY A 545 -5.02 -14.15 -3.76
C GLY A 545 -6.55 -14.24 -3.91
N THR A 546 -7.20 -13.15 -4.31
CA THR A 546 -8.64 -13.11 -4.60
C THR A 546 -9.00 -14.00 -5.79
N MET A 547 -8.22 -13.97 -6.87
CA MET A 547 -8.45 -14.81 -8.06
C MET A 547 -8.26 -16.30 -7.73
N MET A 548 -7.25 -16.66 -6.93
CA MET A 548 -7.01 -18.03 -6.47
C MET A 548 -8.15 -18.51 -5.55
N ALA A 549 -8.64 -17.64 -4.66
CA ALA A 549 -9.80 -17.92 -3.82
C ALA A 549 -11.10 -18.11 -4.63
N ILE A 550 -11.33 -17.31 -5.68
CA ILE A 550 -12.47 -17.49 -6.60
C ILE A 550 -12.36 -18.83 -7.36
N ARG A 551 -11.17 -19.14 -7.90
CA ARG A 551 -10.85 -20.41 -8.57
C ARG A 551 -11.17 -21.60 -7.65
N ASP A 552 -10.67 -21.59 -6.43
CA ASP A 552 -10.81 -22.71 -5.50
C ASP A 552 -12.25 -22.82 -4.96
N ARG A 553 -12.94 -21.71 -4.70
CA ARG A 553 -14.39 -21.72 -4.42
C ARG A 553 -15.20 -22.32 -5.57
N ALA A 554 -14.81 -22.08 -6.80
CA ALA A 554 -15.48 -22.65 -7.97
C ALA A 554 -15.18 -24.15 -8.16
N ARG A 555 -14.08 -24.67 -7.59
CA ARG A 555 -13.71 -26.11 -7.61
C ARG A 555 -14.25 -26.89 -6.39
N HIS A 556 -14.26 -26.27 -5.21
CA HIS A 556 -14.41 -26.95 -3.92
C HIS A 556 -15.55 -26.41 -3.05
N GLY A 557 -16.09 -25.23 -3.37
CA GLY A 557 -17.07 -24.54 -2.52
C GLY A 557 -16.41 -23.85 -1.34
N GLY A 558 -17.17 -23.70 -0.25
CA GLY A 558 -16.73 -22.98 0.94
C GLY A 558 -16.49 -21.48 0.73
N SER A 559 -15.86 -20.85 1.71
CA SER A 559 -15.49 -19.43 1.68
C SER A 559 -14.01 -19.26 2.03
N TYR A 560 -13.44 -18.14 1.61
CA TYR A 560 -11.99 -17.92 1.66
C TYR A 560 -11.66 -16.57 2.30
N HIS A 561 -10.53 -16.53 2.99
CA HIS A 561 -9.93 -15.32 3.53
C HIS A 561 -8.63 -15.03 2.79
N VAL A 562 -8.46 -13.81 2.28
CA VAL A 562 -7.24 -13.30 1.65
C VAL A 562 -6.70 -12.16 2.51
N PHE A 563 -5.39 -12.11 2.71
CA PHE A 563 -4.71 -11.04 3.42
C PHE A 563 -3.61 -10.41 2.56
N ALA A 564 -3.61 -9.09 2.43
CA ALA A 564 -2.60 -8.32 1.71
C ALA A 564 -1.93 -7.32 2.66
N SER A 565 -0.58 -7.25 2.62
CA SER A 565 0.22 -6.45 3.55
C SER A 565 1.26 -5.60 2.84
N LEU A 566 1.26 -4.29 3.14
CA LEU A 566 2.30 -3.35 2.69
C LEU A 566 3.70 -3.78 3.17
N MET A 567 3.83 -4.30 4.40
CA MET A 567 5.10 -4.79 4.91
C MET A 567 5.56 -6.08 4.24
N ALA A 568 4.65 -6.99 3.87
CA ALA A 568 5.03 -8.17 3.09
C ALA A 568 5.55 -7.75 1.69
N ALA A 569 4.87 -6.80 1.04
CA ALA A 569 5.26 -6.25 -0.25
C ALA A 569 6.56 -5.43 -0.22
N ALA A 570 6.87 -4.75 0.89
CA ALA A 570 8.14 -4.06 1.09
C ALA A 570 9.29 -5.02 1.45
N ALA A 571 9.05 -5.99 2.34
CA ALA A 571 10.07 -6.95 2.77
C ALA A 571 10.58 -7.83 1.62
N VAL A 572 9.70 -8.31 0.74
CA VAL A 572 10.10 -9.17 -0.40
C VAL A 572 11.08 -8.50 -1.37
N LEU A 573 11.12 -7.16 -1.46
CA LEU A 573 12.11 -6.42 -2.26
C LEU A 573 13.56 -6.54 -1.71
N LEU A 574 13.70 -7.01 -0.47
CA LEU A 574 14.95 -7.06 0.29
C LEU A 574 15.35 -8.49 0.70
N GLU A 575 14.57 -9.50 0.28
CA GLU A 575 14.91 -10.90 0.50
C GLU A 575 16.05 -11.35 -0.43
N PRO A 576 16.96 -12.23 0.06
CA PRO A 576 18.12 -12.70 -0.70
C PRO A 576 17.75 -13.30 -2.07
N GLU A 577 16.59 -13.95 -2.13
CA GLU A 577 16.05 -14.61 -3.30
C GLU A 577 15.67 -13.64 -4.44
N VAL A 578 15.25 -12.41 -4.12
CA VAL A 578 14.95 -11.40 -5.15
C VAL A 578 16.23 -10.71 -5.59
N GLY A 579 17.06 -10.32 -4.62
CA GLY A 579 18.30 -9.59 -4.82
C GLY A 579 18.07 -8.13 -5.23
N LEU A 580 19.07 -7.29 -4.98
CA LEU A 580 19.12 -5.91 -5.44
C LEU A 580 19.96 -5.77 -6.70
N TYR A 581 19.74 -4.71 -7.48
CA TYR A 581 20.58 -4.40 -8.63
C TYR A 581 22.03 -4.09 -8.22
N PRO A 582 23.03 -4.52 -9.00
CA PRO A 582 24.42 -4.10 -8.84
C PRO A 582 24.63 -2.59 -9.08
N PRO A 583 25.65 -1.97 -8.44
CA PRO A 583 25.93 -0.53 -8.59
C PRO A 583 26.08 -0.08 -10.05
N GLU A 584 26.71 -0.88 -10.90
CA GLU A 584 26.92 -0.56 -12.32
C GLU A 584 25.63 -0.59 -13.14
N VAL A 585 24.60 -1.30 -12.69
CA VAL A 585 23.26 -1.29 -13.31
C VAL A 585 22.51 -0.03 -12.88
N THR A 586 22.57 0.34 -11.60
CA THR A 586 21.95 1.58 -11.11
C THR A 586 22.64 2.82 -11.69
N GLN A 587 23.97 2.83 -11.80
CA GLN A 587 24.72 3.97 -12.35
C GLN A 587 24.34 4.25 -13.82
N LYS A 588 24.19 3.22 -14.66
CA LYS A 588 23.71 3.40 -16.06
C LYS A 588 22.31 3.98 -16.12
N CYS A 589 21.43 3.51 -15.23
CA CYS A 589 20.08 4.08 -15.07
C CYS A 589 20.17 5.58 -14.76
N ASP A 590 21.03 5.98 -13.83
CA ASP A 590 21.18 7.36 -13.38
C ASP A 590 21.83 8.26 -14.45
N GLU A 591 22.81 7.75 -15.18
CA GLU A 591 23.44 8.45 -16.32
C GLU A 591 22.45 8.68 -17.48
N ARG A 592 21.60 7.68 -17.77
CA ARG A 592 20.55 7.71 -18.79
C ARG A 592 19.41 8.65 -18.39
N PHE A 593 18.86 8.49 -17.20
CA PHE A 593 17.67 9.21 -16.78
C PHE A 593 17.96 10.59 -16.18
N ARG A 594 19.12 10.77 -15.52
CA ARG A 594 19.51 12.00 -14.81
C ARG A 594 18.38 12.47 -13.88
N TRP A 595 18.08 11.64 -12.90
CA TRP A 595 17.01 11.90 -11.92
C TRP A 595 17.20 13.27 -11.25
N GLY A 596 16.08 13.90 -10.91
CA GLY A 596 16.08 15.14 -10.13
C GLY A 596 16.54 14.92 -8.69
N ALA A 597 16.66 16.02 -7.94
CA ALA A 597 17.04 15.96 -6.54
C ALA A 597 16.05 15.13 -5.71
N VAL A 598 16.60 14.23 -4.88
CA VAL A 598 15.84 13.42 -3.92
C VAL A 598 16.53 13.50 -2.56
N ASP A 599 15.75 13.74 -1.50
CA ASP A 599 16.26 13.91 -0.14
C ASP A 599 15.21 13.47 0.91
N PRO A 600 15.59 13.29 2.20
CA PRO A 600 14.70 12.75 3.23
C PRO A 600 13.44 13.58 3.53
N SER A 601 13.39 14.85 3.12
CA SER A 601 12.25 15.75 3.35
C SER A 601 11.09 15.51 2.40
N LEU A 602 11.34 14.89 1.24
CA LEU A 602 10.36 14.79 0.16
C LEU A 602 9.30 13.73 0.44
N PHE A 603 8.06 14.11 0.17
CA PHE A 603 6.91 13.20 0.19
C PHE A 603 6.85 12.39 -1.12
N VAL A 604 6.21 11.21 -1.10
CA VAL A 604 6.15 10.30 -2.26
C VAL A 604 5.60 10.95 -3.53
N LEU A 605 4.73 11.97 -3.43
CA LEU A 605 4.22 12.70 -4.60
C LEU A 605 5.24 13.65 -5.23
N GLU A 606 6.13 14.24 -4.41
CA GLU A 606 7.25 15.04 -4.91
C GLU A 606 8.28 14.13 -5.59
N LEU A 607 8.58 12.98 -4.98
CA LEU A 607 9.47 11.97 -5.55
C LEU A 607 8.92 11.36 -6.85
N LEU A 608 7.62 11.05 -6.90
CA LEU A 608 6.95 10.53 -8.08
C LEU A 608 6.95 11.54 -9.24
N ALA A 609 6.84 12.85 -8.94
CA ALA A 609 7.01 13.89 -9.96
C ALA A 609 8.43 13.89 -10.55
N VAL A 610 9.47 13.70 -9.72
CA VAL A 610 10.87 13.57 -10.20
C VAL A 610 11.03 12.42 -11.19
N VAL A 611 10.41 11.26 -10.91
CA VAL A 611 10.47 10.09 -11.82
C VAL A 611 9.72 10.36 -13.12
N VAL A 612 8.50 10.92 -13.05
CA VAL A 612 7.69 11.19 -14.24
C VAL A 612 8.30 12.27 -15.14
N GLU A 613 8.91 13.32 -14.58
CA GLU A 613 9.60 14.35 -15.35
C GLU A 613 10.85 13.80 -16.07
N ALA A 614 11.55 12.81 -15.49
CA ALA A 614 12.65 12.11 -16.16
C ALA A 614 12.14 11.12 -17.24
N TRP A 615 11.07 10.38 -16.97
CA TRP A 615 10.43 9.50 -17.98
C TRP A 615 9.94 10.28 -19.20
N GLN A 616 9.24 11.40 -19.02
CA GLN A 616 8.75 12.22 -20.14
C GLN A 616 9.87 12.77 -21.03
N ARG A 617 11.06 13.00 -20.45
CA ARG A 617 12.26 13.47 -21.16
C ARG A 617 12.97 12.37 -21.95
N VAL A 618 13.05 11.15 -21.39
CA VAL A 618 13.93 10.07 -21.88
C VAL A 618 13.16 8.96 -22.62
N LEU A 619 11.85 8.85 -22.38
CA LEU A 619 10.94 7.86 -22.94
C LEU A 619 9.69 8.53 -23.59
N PRO A 620 9.83 9.58 -24.41
CA PRO A 620 8.70 10.36 -24.93
C PRO A 620 7.67 9.52 -25.72
N GLU A 621 8.11 8.40 -26.31
CA GLU A 621 7.27 7.43 -27.04
C GLU A 621 6.17 6.79 -26.18
N TYR A 622 6.34 6.74 -24.85
CA TYR A 622 5.33 6.23 -23.92
C TYR A 622 4.28 7.28 -23.50
N PHE A 623 4.52 8.58 -23.79
CA PHE A 623 3.67 9.70 -23.35
C PHE A 623 3.00 10.47 -24.49
N GLY A 624 3.40 10.22 -25.74
CA GLY A 624 2.84 10.83 -26.95
C GLY A 624 1.37 10.48 -27.20
N SER A 625 0.73 11.19 -28.15
CA SER A 625 -0.67 11.00 -28.53
C SER A 625 -0.98 9.59 -29.06
N ASP A 626 0.01 8.94 -29.65
CA ASP A 626 -0.10 7.64 -30.31
C ASP A 626 0.51 6.49 -29.46
N ALA A 627 0.77 6.75 -28.17
CA ALA A 627 1.33 5.77 -27.24
C ALA A 627 0.43 4.52 -27.14
N THR A 628 0.89 3.42 -27.75
CA THR A 628 0.19 2.12 -27.85
C THR A 628 -0.10 1.48 -26.49
N TRP A 629 0.64 1.89 -25.46
CA TRP A 629 0.50 1.50 -24.05
C TRP A 629 -0.68 2.18 -23.33
N THR A 630 -1.35 3.14 -23.95
CA THR A 630 -2.48 3.87 -23.32
C THR A 630 -3.83 3.35 -23.80
N THR A 631 -4.83 3.39 -22.92
CA THR A 631 -6.25 3.26 -23.26
C THR A 631 -6.94 4.62 -23.09
N LYS A 632 -7.86 4.93 -24.01
CA LYS A 632 -8.57 6.21 -24.06
C LYS A 632 -10.03 5.97 -23.73
N LEU A 633 -10.50 6.52 -22.61
CA LEU A 633 -11.86 6.31 -22.11
C LEU A 633 -12.58 7.65 -21.96
N ASN A 634 -13.82 7.69 -22.44
CA ASN A 634 -14.72 8.83 -22.26
C ASN A 634 -15.72 8.50 -21.15
N GLY A 635 -15.95 9.46 -20.25
CA GLY A 635 -17.03 9.43 -19.28
C GLY A 635 -17.55 10.82 -19.00
N GLU A 636 -18.63 10.93 -18.24
CA GLU A 636 -19.22 12.23 -17.85
C GLU A 636 -18.22 13.13 -17.10
N TRP A 637 -17.24 12.54 -16.41
CA TRP A 637 -16.21 13.30 -15.70
C TRP A 637 -15.04 13.77 -16.59
N GLY A 638 -14.97 13.35 -17.87
CA GLY A 638 -13.99 13.82 -18.84
C GLY A 638 -13.45 12.75 -19.81
N HIS A 639 -12.48 13.15 -20.62
CA HIS A 639 -11.65 12.25 -21.42
C HIS A 639 -10.44 11.81 -20.59
N PHE A 640 -10.13 10.51 -20.57
CA PHE A 640 -9.03 9.95 -19.80
C PHE A 640 -8.07 9.18 -20.71
N GLU A 641 -6.77 9.46 -20.58
CA GLU A 641 -5.70 8.62 -21.11
C GLU A 641 -5.04 7.90 -19.92
N LEU A 642 -5.20 6.58 -19.87
CA LEU A 642 -4.74 5.71 -18.79
C LEU A 642 -3.71 4.73 -19.33
N LEU A 643 -2.72 4.35 -18.53
CA LEU A 643 -1.86 3.21 -18.86
C LEU A 643 -2.70 1.92 -18.91
N LYS A 644 -2.54 1.09 -19.94
CA LYS A 644 -3.23 -0.20 -20.05
C LYS A 644 -2.83 -1.13 -18.88
N PRO A 645 -3.64 -2.14 -18.54
CA PRO A 645 -3.21 -3.21 -17.64
C PRO A 645 -1.95 -3.90 -18.16
N VAL A 646 -0.98 -4.17 -17.28
CA VAL A 646 0.33 -4.73 -17.66
C VAL A 646 0.21 -6.12 -18.27
N LEU A 647 -0.64 -6.97 -17.69
CA LEU A 647 -1.02 -8.25 -18.26
C LEU A 647 -1.84 -8.02 -19.54
N GLN A 648 -1.33 -8.52 -20.67
CA GLN A 648 -2.05 -8.61 -21.94
C GLN A 648 -1.93 -10.05 -22.47
N PHE A 649 -3.04 -10.60 -22.98
CA PHE A 649 -3.06 -11.86 -23.72
C PHE A 649 -2.97 -11.56 -25.22
N GLU A 650 -2.52 -12.53 -26.01
CA GLU A 650 -2.56 -12.42 -27.48
C GLU A 650 -4.00 -12.24 -27.98
N ASP A 651 -4.96 -12.96 -27.38
CA ASP A 651 -6.38 -12.73 -27.60
C ASP A 651 -6.85 -11.46 -26.85
N GLN A 652 -7.27 -10.48 -27.64
CA GLN A 652 -7.75 -9.19 -27.15
C GLN A 652 -9.14 -9.26 -26.50
N GLU A 653 -9.96 -10.28 -26.79
CA GLU A 653 -11.29 -10.41 -26.18
C GLU A 653 -11.20 -10.80 -24.69
N VAL A 654 -10.26 -11.68 -24.33
CA VAL A 654 -9.96 -12.06 -22.94
C VAL A 654 -9.00 -11.10 -22.23
N SER A 655 -8.26 -10.26 -22.98
CA SER A 655 -7.26 -9.35 -22.42
C SER A 655 -7.83 -8.34 -21.41
N PRO A 656 -7.14 -8.11 -20.26
CA PRO A 656 -7.59 -7.14 -19.28
C PRO A 656 -7.63 -5.72 -19.85
N ARG A 657 -8.76 -5.04 -19.61
CA ARG A 657 -9.07 -3.67 -20.07
C ARG A 657 -10.22 -3.11 -19.24
N TRP A 658 -10.29 -1.81 -19.01
CA TRP A 658 -11.50 -1.19 -18.44
C TRP A 658 -12.45 -0.75 -19.55
N LEU A 659 -13.75 -0.96 -19.33
CA LEU A 659 -14.80 -0.59 -20.30
C LEU A 659 -15.47 0.75 -19.97
N THR A 660 -15.23 1.30 -18.78
CA THR A 660 -15.77 2.59 -18.33
C THR A 660 -14.65 3.47 -17.79
N ALA A 661 -14.69 4.76 -18.12
CA ALA A 661 -13.80 5.75 -17.57
C ALA A 661 -13.89 5.82 -16.03
N PRO A 662 -12.86 6.35 -15.35
CA PRO A 662 -12.93 6.72 -13.94
C PRO A 662 -14.10 7.66 -13.67
N GLU A 663 -14.81 7.41 -12.58
CA GLU A 663 -15.81 8.33 -12.02
C GLU A 663 -15.36 8.84 -10.65
N PRO A 664 -15.83 10.02 -10.17
CA PRO A 664 -15.50 10.52 -8.84
C PRO A 664 -15.86 9.51 -7.75
N ASN A 665 -15.12 9.51 -6.64
CA ASN A 665 -15.51 8.84 -5.40
C ASN A 665 -16.83 9.42 -4.87
N CYS A 666 -17.60 8.56 -4.20
CA CYS A 666 -18.88 8.95 -3.60
C CYS A 666 -19.84 9.55 -4.65
N ARG A 667 -19.90 8.99 -5.87
CA ARG A 667 -20.73 9.52 -6.96
C ARG A 667 -22.21 9.21 -6.78
N HIS A 668 -22.55 7.93 -6.64
CA HIS A 668 -23.94 7.45 -6.61
C HIS A 668 -24.46 7.40 -5.16
N GLU A 669 -25.70 7.83 -4.96
CA GLU A 669 -26.40 7.71 -3.67
C GLU A 669 -26.81 6.26 -3.40
N SER A 670 -27.12 5.92 -2.15
CA SER A 670 -27.38 4.54 -1.72
C SER A 670 -28.58 3.88 -2.43
N HIS A 671 -29.56 4.64 -2.90
CA HIS A 671 -30.70 4.12 -3.67
C HIS A 671 -30.42 3.93 -5.17
N GLU A 672 -29.38 4.57 -5.71
CA GLU A 672 -29.02 4.52 -7.14
C GLU A 672 -28.12 3.32 -7.45
N ILE A 673 -27.33 2.86 -6.47
CA ILE A 673 -26.32 1.82 -6.68
C ILE A 673 -26.89 0.39 -6.56
N SER A 674 -26.53 -0.45 -7.53
CA SER A 674 -26.79 -1.89 -7.57
C SER A 674 -25.77 -2.58 -8.47
N PHE A 675 -25.61 -3.91 -8.38
CA PHE A 675 -24.83 -4.63 -9.39
C PHE A 675 -25.54 -4.60 -10.74
N ARG A 676 -24.75 -4.58 -11.82
CA ARG A 676 -25.28 -4.67 -13.18
C ARG A 676 -26.05 -5.99 -13.30
N GLN A 677 -27.26 -5.93 -13.88
CA GLN A 677 -28.03 -7.14 -14.13
C GLN A 677 -27.25 -8.01 -15.13
N THR A 678 -26.78 -9.16 -14.66
CA THR A 678 -26.34 -10.24 -15.54
C THR A 678 -27.56 -10.66 -16.36
N ALA A 679 -27.46 -10.58 -17.69
CA ALA A 679 -28.52 -11.01 -18.58
C ALA A 679 -28.97 -12.43 -18.18
N ALA A 680 -30.26 -12.59 -17.90
CA ALA A 680 -30.80 -13.86 -17.42
C ALA A 680 -30.46 -14.97 -18.42
N PRO A 681 -30.10 -16.19 -17.96
CA PRO A 681 -29.93 -17.30 -18.87
C PRO A 681 -31.23 -17.51 -19.64
N ILE A 682 -31.14 -17.60 -20.96
CA ILE A 682 -32.27 -18.02 -21.79
C ILE A 682 -32.57 -19.46 -21.39
N THR A 683 -33.58 -19.65 -20.55
CA THR A 683 -34.19 -20.96 -20.33
C THR A 683 -34.78 -21.40 -21.65
N THR A 684 -34.05 -22.24 -22.38
CA THR A 684 -34.57 -23.00 -23.51
C THR A 684 -35.67 -23.91 -22.98
N ILE A 685 -36.89 -23.40 -23.02
CA ILE A 685 -38.09 -24.22 -22.83
C ILE A 685 -38.13 -25.16 -24.04
N MET A 686 -37.60 -26.37 -23.87
CA MET A 686 -37.91 -27.49 -24.75
C MET A 686 -39.38 -27.86 -24.55
N ASN A 687 -40.27 -27.12 -25.21
CA ASN A 687 -41.63 -27.58 -25.46
C ASN A 687 -41.54 -28.74 -26.46
N ALA A 688 -41.65 -29.96 -25.95
CA ALA A 688 -41.93 -31.12 -26.77
C ALA A 688 -43.43 -31.11 -27.14
N HIS A 689 -43.73 -30.90 -28.42
CA HIS A 689 -45.00 -31.22 -29.06
C HIS A 689 -44.74 -31.63 -30.52
#